data_AF-A0A416HD38-F1
#
_entry.id   AF-A0A416HD38-F1
#
_cell.length_a   1.000
_cell.length_b   1.000
_cell.length_c   1.000
_cell.angle_alpha   90.00
_cell.angle_beta   90.00
_cell.angle_gamma   90.00
#
_symmetry.space_group_name_H-M   'P 1'
#
loop_
_entity.id
_entity.type
_entity.pdbx_description
1 polymer ?
#
loop_
_entity_poly.entity_id
_entity_poly.type
_entity_poly.pdbx_seq_one_letter_code
_entity_poly.pdbx_strand_id
1 'polypeptide(L)'
;MRIALTGNPNSGKTTMYNALTGRNEKIGNWAGVTVDKKEYPVKKDHYDGSLELIAVDLPGAYSMSPFTSEESITSGYVKNEHPDAIINIVDATNLSRSLFFTTQLLELGVPVVVALNKSDINEKKGNKIDEKTLSEKLGCPVIKTTSTTDTGLREVVKKAAELQGAWQKPPYVQGDINLHDKKEVEAADRKRFEFVNAIVKQVETRKVLTKEKNAGDKIDAVLTNPVSGIIIFAAIMFLVFYISQSTLGTWLADILVGWIETFQNWVGGLLENANPFLYALLVDGIIGGVGAVVGFLPLVMVMYFLIALLEDCGYMARATVVLDPIFKRVGLSGKSVIPMIIGTGCGIPAIMACRTIRNERERRTTAMLATFMPCGAKLPVIALFTGAFFPHSKWVGPLMYFVGIILILLGALLVKAVTGMKYRKSFFIIELPEYKVPSLKIGCLSMLNRGKAYIKKAGTVILVCNTVVQIMQSFNWKLQVVAEGAESTSILASVAGPFATLLIPVVGIAAWQLAAASITGFIAKENVVGTLATVYALTNFIDTDELALVGSGNKVAAVMQITKVAALAYLMFNLYTPPCFAALGAMNSEMQSGKWLFAGICLQLATGFTVGFLVYQIGTLITTGALGAGFVGGLIAVLIFAAVIVYLIQKANRAIDTEYQLD
;
A
#
# COMPACT_ATOMS: atom_id res chain seq x y z
N MET A 1 -12.01 12.83 37.22
CA MET A 1 -11.26 13.77 36.37
C MET A 1 -10.69 13.02 35.17
N ARG A 2 -11.00 13.45 33.94
CA ARG A 2 -10.50 12.87 32.70
C ARG A 2 -9.23 13.61 32.26
N ILE A 3 -8.12 12.89 32.23
CA ILE A 3 -6.82 13.40 31.78
C ILE A 3 -6.52 12.82 30.40
N ALA A 4 -6.45 13.68 29.39
CA ALA A 4 -6.12 13.27 28.04
C ALA A 4 -4.59 13.21 27.85
N LEU A 5 -4.08 12.05 27.45
CA LEU A 5 -2.67 11.86 27.07
C LEU A 5 -2.54 12.02 25.57
N THR A 6 -1.77 13.01 25.12
CA THR A 6 -1.51 13.27 23.71
C THR A 6 -0.05 13.64 23.49
N GLY A 7 0.38 13.66 22.24
CA GLY A 7 1.76 13.98 21.87
C GLY A 7 2.07 13.50 20.46
N ASN A 8 3.29 13.76 20.00
CA ASN A 8 3.68 13.27 18.67
C ASN A 8 3.77 11.75 18.62
N PRO A 9 3.58 11.15 17.43
CA PRO A 9 3.95 9.77 17.21
C PRO A 9 5.38 9.48 17.66
N ASN A 10 5.60 8.31 18.27
CA ASN A 10 6.90 7.88 18.81
C ASN A 10 7.46 8.74 19.98
N SER A 11 6.70 9.66 20.58
CA SER A 11 7.16 10.41 21.76
C SER A 11 7.20 9.59 23.06
N GLY A 12 6.80 8.32 23.02
CA GLY A 12 6.72 7.43 24.19
C GLY A 12 5.34 7.40 24.88
N LYS A 13 4.31 7.97 24.24
CA LYS A 13 2.93 8.02 24.76
C LYS A 13 2.37 6.66 25.21
N THR A 14 2.41 5.64 24.35
CA THR A 14 1.89 4.30 24.70
C THR A 14 2.65 3.69 25.87
N THR A 15 3.98 3.91 25.94
CA THR A 15 4.80 3.46 27.07
C THR A 15 4.40 4.15 28.36
N MET A 16 4.18 5.46 28.33
CA MET A 16 3.72 6.22 29.50
C MET A 16 2.32 5.80 29.94
N TYR A 17 1.39 5.64 29.00
CA TYR A 17 0.03 5.18 29.26
C TYR A 17 0.01 3.81 29.95
N ASN A 18 0.83 2.87 29.46
CA ASN A 18 0.97 1.54 30.05
C ASN A 18 1.58 1.60 31.46
N ALA A 19 2.57 2.45 31.69
CA ALA A 19 3.16 2.65 33.02
C ALA A 19 2.09 3.13 34.01
N LEU A 20 1.35 4.19 33.65
CA LEU A 20 0.33 4.82 34.49
C LEU A 20 -0.89 3.94 34.78
N THR A 21 -1.30 3.10 33.83
CA THR A 21 -2.52 2.27 33.94
C THR A 21 -2.23 0.81 34.30
N GLY A 22 -0.99 0.34 34.14
CA GLY A 22 -0.60 -1.07 34.34
C GLY A 22 -1.04 -2.03 33.25
N ARG A 23 -1.51 -1.52 32.11
CA ARG A 23 -1.89 -2.35 30.97
C ARG A 23 -0.67 -2.66 30.09
N ASN A 24 -0.71 -3.80 29.41
CA ASN A 24 0.26 -4.17 28.37
C ASN A 24 -0.33 -3.90 26.98
N GLU A 25 -0.83 -2.68 26.76
CA GLU A 25 -1.36 -2.31 25.45
C GLU A 25 -0.21 -2.24 24.45
N LYS A 26 -0.35 -2.96 23.33
CA LYS A 26 0.53 -2.77 22.18
C LYS A 26 0.06 -1.55 21.38
N ILE A 27 0.97 -0.97 20.58
CA ILE A 27 0.62 0.04 19.59
C ILE A 27 -0.45 -0.56 18.65
N GLY A 28 -1.70 -0.20 18.87
CA GLY A 28 -2.85 -0.65 18.11
C GLY A 28 -3.21 0.36 17.03
N ASN A 29 -3.73 -0.12 15.91
CA ASN A 29 -4.18 0.73 14.80
C ASN A 29 -5.55 1.34 15.13
N TRP A 30 -5.61 2.67 15.25
CA TRP A 30 -6.86 3.45 15.31
C TRP A 30 -7.45 3.65 13.89
N ALA A 31 -7.58 2.57 13.12
CA ALA A 31 -8.10 2.62 11.75
C ALA A 31 -9.47 1.96 11.65
N GLY A 32 -10.47 2.74 11.25
CA GLY A 32 -11.84 2.28 11.05
C GLY A 32 -12.69 2.48 12.31
N VAL A 33 -13.68 3.36 12.20
CA VAL A 33 -14.64 3.76 13.23
C VAL A 33 -15.36 2.60 13.92
N THR A 34 -14.90 2.28 15.13
CA THR A 34 -15.62 2.41 16.40
C THR A 34 -14.53 2.73 17.42
N VAL A 35 -14.45 4.00 17.85
CA VAL A 35 -13.44 4.45 18.81
C VAL A 35 -13.83 3.83 20.15
N ASP A 36 -13.34 2.63 20.46
CA ASP A 36 -13.27 2.18 21.84
C ASP A 36 -12.31 3.14 22.54
N LYS A 37 -12.88 4.15 23.20
CA LYS A 37 -12.15 5.12 24.00
C LYS A 37 -11.38 4.31 25.05
N LYS A 38 -10.05 4.36 24.97
CA LYS A 38 -9.18 3.69 25.93
C LYS A 38 -9.10 4.55 27.19
N GLU A 39 -10.08 4.34 28.06
CA GLU A 39 -10.19 5.01 29.34
C GLU A 39 -9.90 3.99 30.45
N TYR A 40 -8.84 4.24 31.23
CA TYR A 40 -8.51 3.41 32.39
C TYR A 40 -8.14 4.29 33.58
N PRO A 41 -8.44 3.84 34.81
CA PRO A 41 -8.03 4.55 36.00
C PRO A 41 -6.50 4.56 36.12
N VAL A 42 -5.94 5.69 36.55
CA VAL A 42 -4.52 5.80 36.91
C VAL A 42 -4.26 4.99 38.18
N LYS A 43 -3.14 4.26 38.23
CA LYS A 43 -2.75 3.52 39.44
C LYS A 43 -2.55 4.48 40.62
N LYS A 44 -2.97 4.02 41.80
CA LYS A 44 -2.79 4.74 43.07
C LYS A 44 -1.32 5.04 43.40
N ASP A 45 -0.38 4.23 42.90
CA ASP A 45 1.06 4.47 43.09
C ASP A 45 1.54 5.78 42.43
N HIS A 46 0.83 6.24 41.40
CA HIS A 46 1.15 7.47 40.66
C HIS A 46 0.27 8.66 41.06
N TYR A 47 -0.74 8.45 41.90
CA TYR A 47 -1.58 9.53 42.45
C TYR A 47 -2.25 9.10 43.76
N ASP A 48 -1.96 9.83 44.83
CA ASP A 48 -2.42 9.60 46.20
C ASP A 48 -3.53 10.58 46.63
N GLY A 49 -4.07 11.37 45.71
CA GLY A 49 -5.16 12.31 45.99
C GLY A 49 -6.54 11.66 46.04
N SER A 50 -7.54 12.44 46.48
CA SER A 50 -8.93 11.99 46.63
C SER A 50 -9.71 11.89 45.32
N LEU A 51 -9.20 12.47 44.23
CA LEU A 51 -9.85 12.47 42.92
C LEU A 51 -9.59 11.16 42.16
N GLU A 52 -10.65 10.55 41.64
CA GLU A 52 -10.50 9.47 40.68
C GLU A 52 -10.03 10.02 39.33
N LEU A 53 -8.81 9.65 38.93
CA LEU A 53 -8.19 10.07 37.67
C LEU A 53 -8.36 8.98 36.61
N ILE A 54 -8.97 9.36 35.49
CA ILE A 54 -9.17 8.50 34.32
C ILE A 54 -8.20 8.98 33.23
N ALA A 55 -7.24 8.12 32.86
CA ALA A 55 -6.33 8.38 31.77
C ALA A 55 -6.97 7.97 30.44
N VAL A 56 -6.98 8.91 29.49
CA VAL A 56 -7.51 8.71 28.14
C VAL A 56 -6.38 8.78 27.14
N ASP A 57 -6.11 7.69 26.43
CA ASP A 57 -5.07 7.66 25.40
C ASP A 57 -5.60 8.26 24.09
N LEU A 58 -5.12 9.44 23.71
CA LEU A 58 -5.45 10.02 22.40
C LEU A 58 -4.46 9.54 21.34
N PRO A 59 -4.86 9.43 20.06
CA PRO A 59 -3.93 9.13 18.98
C PRO A 59 -2.78 10.14 18.91
N GLY A 60 -1.59 9.66 18.56
CA GLY A 60 -0.43 10.53 18.39
C GLY A 60 -0.65 11.47 17.20
N ALA A 61 -0.53 12.77 17.41
CA ALA A 61 -0.83 13.81 16.42
C ALA A 61 0.38 14.75 16.25
N TYR A 62 0.56 15.29 15.04
CA TYR A 62 1.57 16.34 14.80
C TYR A 62 0.96 17.72 14.82
N SER A 63 -0.35 17.82 14.52
CA SER A 63 -1.10 19.07 14.58
C SER A 63 -2.52 18.83 15.08
N MET A 64 -3.20 19.90 15.49
CA MET A 64 -4.64 19.92 15.76
C MET A 64 -5.47 20.09 14.49
N SER A 65 -4.82 20.19 13.33
CA SER A 65 -5.52 20.27 12.06
C SER A 65 -5.96 18.87 11.62
N PRO A 66 -7.22 18.68 11.18
CA PRO A 66 -7.79 17.35 10.93
C PRO A 66 -7.34 16.76 9.58
N PHE A 67 -6.03 16.63 9.37
CA PHE A 67 -5.46 16.12 8.12
C PHE A 67 -5.29 14.60 8.10
N THR A 68 -5.11 14.00 9.26
CA THR A 68 -5.09 12.55 9.46
C THR A 68 -6.26 12.12 10.35
N SER A 69 -6.64 10.85 10.28
CA SER A 69 -7.66 10.27 11.17
C SER A 69 -7.29 10.45 12.65
N GLU A 70 -6.01 10.29 12.97
CA GLU A 70 -5.45 10.51 14.31
C GLU A 70 -5.66 11.95 14.79
N GLU A 71 -5.30 12.93 13.96
CA GLU A 71 -5.49 14.35 14.30
C GLU A 71 -6.97 14.73 14.38
N SER A 72 -7.82 14.17 13.52
CA SER A 72 -9.27 14.39 13.57
C SER A 72 -9.89 13.80 14.84
N ILE A 73 -9.43 12.64 15.31
CA ILE A 73 -9.90 12.03 16.56
C ILE A 73 -9.41 12.85 17.75
N THR A 74 -8.13 13.22 17.78
CA THR A 74 -7.56 14.04 18.85
C THR A 74 -8.24 15.41 18.92
N SER A 75 -8.44 16.08 17.78
CA SER A 75 -9.17 17.35 17.74
C SER A 75 -10.64 17.20 18.10
N GLY A 76 -11.33 16.16 17.60
CA GLY A 76 -12.73 15.92 17.89
C GLY A 76 -12.97 15.61 19.36
N TYR A 77 -12.09 14.80 19.98
CA TYR A 77 -12.17 14.49 21.40
C TYR A 77 -12.00 15.75 22.26
N VAL A 78 -10.93 16.53 22.04
CA VAL A 78 -10.68 17.72 22.87
C VAL A 78 -11.80 18.76 22.73
N LYS A 79 -12.39 18.90 21.53
CA LYS A 79 -13.49 19.84 21.28
C LYS A 79 -14.85 19.37 21.80
N ASN A 80 -15.16 18.08 21.73
CA ASN A 80 -16.50 17.57 22.04
C ASN A 80 -16.61 17.03 23.48
N GLU A 81 -15.53 16.43 24.01
CA GLU A 81 -15.54 15.75 25.30
C GLU A 81 -15.00 16.61 26.44
N HIS A 82 -14.33 17.73 26.12
CA HIS A 82 -13.76 18.70 27.05
C HIS A 82 -13.02 18.04 28.24
N PRO A 83 -11.83 17.44 28.01
CA PRO A 83 -11.06 16.84 29.10
C PRO A 83 -10.69 17.87 30.16
N ASP A 84 -10.58 17.44 31.41
CA ASP A 84 -10.27 18.32 32.55
C ASP A 84 -8.83 18.85 32.51
N ALA A 85 -7.90 18.05 31.97
CA ALA A 85 -6.50 18.42 31.75
C ALA A 85 -5.88 17.58 30.63
N ILE A 86 -4.80 18.10 30.04
CA ILE A 86 -4.02 17.43 29.00
C ILE A 86 -2.60 17.19 29.51
N ILE A 87 -2.14 15.94 29.48
CA ILE A 87 -0.70 15.62 29.57
C ILE A 87 -0.16 15.51 28.15
N ASN A 88 0.64 16.49 27.75
CA ASN A 88 1.28 16.54 26.45
C ASN A 88 2.70 15.97 26.52
N ILE A 89 2.93 14.86 25.81
CA ILE A 89 4.14 14.06 25.88
C ILE A 89 5.08 14.49 24.75
N VAL A 90 6.08 15.27 25.13
CA VAL A 90 7.02 15.98 24.25
C VAL A 90 8.33 15.18 24.19
N ASP A 91 8.84 14.92 22.98
CA ASP A 91 10.12 14.22 22.81
C ASP A 91 11.29 15.18 23.02
N ALA A 92 12.06 14.98 24.09
CA ALA A 92 13.22 15.79 24.42
C ALA A 92 14.30 15.78 23.33
N THR A 93 14.36 14.74 22.49
CA THR A 93 15.33 14.64 21.40
C THR A 93 14.92 15.44 20.16
N ASN A 94 13.66 15.85 20.05
CA ASN A 94 13.13 16.60 18.91
C ASN A 94 12.16 17.73 19.34
N LEU A 95 12.69 18.64 20.17
CA LEU A 95 11.90 19.64 20.90
C LEU A 95 11.07 20.56 20.00
N SER A 96 11.65 21.15 18.94
CA SER A 96 10.95 22.08 18.04
C SER A 96 9.67 21.49 17.45
N ARG A 97 9.70 20.21 17.08
CA ARG A 97 8.55 19.54 16.47
C ARG A 97 7.43 19.32 17.48
N SER A 98 7.78 18.88 18.68
CA SER A 98 6.80 18.65 19.74
C SER A 98 6.20 19.93 20.28
N LEU A 99 6.99 21.01 20.36
CA LEU A 99 6.49 22.31 20.79
C LEU A 99 5.51 22.94 19.79
N PHE A 100 5.63 22.65 18.49
CA PHE A 100 4.62 23.08 17.51
C PHE A 100 3.22 22.59 17.90
N PHE A 101 3.07 21.29 18.13
CA PHE A 101 1.80 20.70 18.58
C PHE A 101 1.37 21.25 19.96
N THR A 102 2.32 21.43 20.87
CA THR A 102 2.09 21.99 22.21
C THR A 102 1.42 23.36 22.16
N THR A 103 1.88 24.26 21.28
CA THR A 103 1.28 25.60 21.16
C THR A 103 -0.18 25.55 20.72
N GLN A 104 -0.57 24.56 19.90
CA GLN A 104 -1.98 24.43 19.45
C GLN A 104 -2.86 23.86 20.55
N LEU A 105 -2.32 22.98 21.42
CA LEU A 105 -3.05 22.47 22.58
C LEU A 105 -3.34 23.57 23.60
N LEU A 106 -2.37 24.46 23.84
CA LEU A 106 -2.52 25.59 24.76
C LEU A 106 -3.58 26.60 24.29
N GLU A 107 -3.80 26.72 22.97
CA GLU A 107 -4.85 27.58 22.39
C GLU A 107 -6.28 27.06 22.64
N LEU A 108 -6.44 25.78 23.00
CA LEU A 108 -7.77 25.18 23.21
C LEU A 108 -8.40 25.59 24.55
N GLY A 109 -7.64 26.27 25.42
CA GLY A 109 -8.11 26.69 26.74
C GLY A 109 -8.26 25.56 27.76
N VAL A 110 -7.84 24.34 27.43
CA VAL A 110 -7.74 23.22 28.37
C VAL A 110 -6.38 23.27 29.06
N PRO A 111 -6.29 23.11 30.40
CA PRO A 111 -5.01 23.12 31.10
C PRO A 111 -4.07 22.01 30.60
N VAL A 112 -2.84 22.37 30.23
CA VAL A 112 -1.81 21.47 29.71
C VAL A 112 -0.66 21.33 30.71
N VAL A 113 -0.13 20.12 30.83
CA VAL A 113 1.16 19.81 31.45
C VAL A 113 2.06 19.15 30.42
N VAL A 114 3.28 19.66 30.27
CA VAL A 114 4.28 19.08 29.37
C VAL A 114 5.09 18.02 30.10
N ALA A 115 4.96 16.77 29.66
CA ALA A 115 5.83 15.68 30.05
C ALA A 115 6.99 15.58 29.04
N LEU A 116 8.16 16.10 29.42
CA LEU A 116 9.36 16.12 28.59
C LEU A 116 10.02 14.74 28.63
N ASN A 117 9.62 13.86 27.72
CA ASN A 117 9.95 12.44 27.71
C ASN A 117 11.25 12.15 26.95
N LYS A 118 11.83 10.96 27.16
CA LYS A 118 13.16 10.54 26.64
C LYS A 118 14.30 11.46 27.07
N SER A 119 14.18 12.04 28.27
CA SER A 119 15.19 12.92 28.83
C SER A 119 16.54 12.21 29.01
N ASP A 120 16.51 10.91 29.33
CA ASP A 120 17.70 10.04 29.43
C ASP A 120 18.49 9.94 28.11
N ILE A 121 17.80 9.82 26.98
CA ILE A 121 18.42 9.76 25.64
C ILE A 121 19.00 11.12 25.27
N ASN A 122 18.29 12.21 25.59
CA ASN A 122 18.76 13.55 25.29
C ASN A 122 20.02 13.92 26.09
N GLU A 123 20.07 13.53 27.37
CA GLU A 123 21.25 13.72 28.23
C GLU A 123 22.43 12.86 27.78
N LYS A 124 22.20 11.61 27.33
CA LYS A 124 23.25 10.76 26.72
C LYS A 124 23.86 11.39 25.46
N LYS A 125 23.07 12.14 24.68
CA LYS A 125 23.57 12.92 23.53
C LYS A 125 24.33 14.20 23.95
N GLY A 126 24.38 14.50 25.24
CA GLY A 126 25.05 15.68 25.80
C GLY A 126 24.23 16.97 25.67
N ASN A 127 22.97 16.89 25.28
CA ASN A 127 22.10 18.05 25.17
C ASN A 127 21.53 18.41 26.54
N LYS A 128 21.33 19.72 26.79
CA LYS A 128 20.67 20.23 27.98
C LYS A 128 19.45 21.05 27.58
N ILE A 129 18.32 20.81 28.26
CA ILE A 129 17.10 21.59 28.13
C ILE A 129 16.84 22.26 29.48
N ASP A 130 16.68 23.58 29.46
CA ASP A 130 16.25 24.37 30.62
C ASP A 130 14.73 24.31 30.77
N GLU A 131 14.28 23.46 31.70
CA GLU A 131 12.87 23.22 32.00
C GLU A 131 12.17 24.46 32.56
N LYS A 132 12.87 25.25 33.39
CA LYS A 132 12.28 26.41 34.06
C LYS A 132 11.96 27.49 33.03
N THR A 133 12.95 27.83 32.22
CA THR A 133 12.79 28.81 31.14
C THR A 133 11.76 28.31 30.12
N LEU A 134 11.72 27.01 29.80
CA LEU A 134 10.70 26.45 28.91
C LEU A 134 9.29 26.56 29.49
N SER A 135 9.12 26.28 30.79
CA SER A 135 7.85 26.40 31.49
C SER A 135 7.34 27.84 31.53
N GLU A 136 8.22 28.80 31.80
CA GLU A 136 7.90 30.24 31.80
C GLU A 136 7.46 30.71 30.40
N LYS A 137 8.15 30.28 29.34
CA LYS A 137 7.85 30.69 27.96
C LYS A 137 6.57 30.09 27.41
N LEU A 138 6.24 28.86 27.82
CA LEU A 138 5.02 28.18 27.39
C LEU A 138 3.80 28.55 28.24
N GLY A 139 4.00 29.04 29.47
CA GLY A 139 2.91 29.33 30.39
C GLY A 139 2.26 28.08 31.00
N CYS A 140 2.96 26.94 30.98
CA CYS A 140 2.48 25.67 31.51
C CYS A 140 3.60 24.89 32.22
N PRO A 141 3.29 24.01 33.20
CA PRO A 141 4.30 23.19 33.85
C PRO A 141 5.02 22.25 32.88
N VAL A 142 6.35 22.18 33.00
CA VAL A 142 7.21 21.28 32.23
C VAL A 142 7.95 20.38 33.21
N ILE A 143 7.81 19.07 33.06
CA ILE A 143 8.42 18.08 33.95
C ILE A 143 9.18 17.06 33.12
N LYS A 144 10.44 16.80 33.48
CA LYS A 144 11.22 15.71 32.90
C LYS A 144 10.63 14.36 33.23
N THR A 145 10.49 13.53 32.21
CA THR A 145 10.00 12.17 32.35
C THR A 145 10.85 11.18 31.57
N THR A 146 10.86 9.94 32.07
CA THR A 146 11.38 8.78 31.35
C THR A 146 10.41 7.63 31.54
N SER A 147 9.61 7.33 30.52
CA SER A 147 8.54 6.32 30.62
C SER A 147 9.03 4.89 30.87
N THR A 148 10.28 4.57 30.51
CA THR A 148 10.86 3.23 30.69
C THR A 148 11.35 2.97 32.11
N THR A 149 11.76 4.03 32.83
CA THR A 149 12.29 3.96 34.20
C THR A 149 11.33 4.55 35.22
N ASP A 150 10.09 4.86 34.82
CA ASP A 150 9.03 5.42 35.67
C ASP A 150 9.42 6.71 36.41
N THR A 151 10.35 7.48 35.82
CA THR A 151 10.89 8.69 36.43
C THR A 151 10.01 9.89 36.07
N GLY A 152 9.57 10.66 37.06
CA GLY A 152 8.79 11.90 36.88
C GLY A 152 7.29 11.71 36.59
N LEU A 153 6.80 10.47 36.43
CA LEU A 153 5.39 10.23 36.07
C LEU A 153 4.41 10.67 37.17
N ARG A 154 4.72 10.41 38.45
CA ARG A 154 3.90 10.84 39.59
C ARG A 154 3.77 12.36 39.66
N GLU A 155 4.86 13.08 39.38
CA GLU A 155 4.87 14.54 39.42
C GLU A 155 4.01 15.14 38.29
N VAL A 156 4.08 14.58 37.08
CA VAL A 156 3.24 14.99 35.95
C VAL A 156 1.75 14.81 36.24
N VAL A 157 1.37 13.64 36.77
CA VAL A 157 -0.03 13.35 37.10
C VAL A 157 -0.52 14.26 38.21
N LYS A 158 0.29 14.48 39.24
CA LYS A 158 -0.04 15.42 40.33
C LYS A 158 -0.25 16.84 39.82
N LYS A 159 0.64 17.36 38.96
CA LYS A 159 0.48 18.69 38.37
C LYS A 159 -0.73 18.79 37.44
N ALA A 160 -1.05 17.73 36.70
CA ALA A 160 -2.26 17.71 35.87
C ALA A 160 -3.52 17.82 36.74
N ALA A 161 -3.56 17.08 37.87
CA ALA A 161 -4.66 17.15 38.82
C ALA A 161 -4.79 18.54 39.51
N GLU A 162 -3.68 19.19 39.85
CA GLU A 162 -3.67 20.53 40.45
C GLU A 162 -4.18 21.63 39.50
N LEU A 163 -4.09 21.42 38.19
CA LEU A 163 -4.51 22.40 37.18
C LEU A 163 -5.99 22.28 36.77
N GLN A 164 -6.77 21.41 37.42
CA GLN A 164 -8.18 21.27 37.10
C GLN A 164 -8.91 22.62 37.24
N GLY A 165 -9.54 23.09 36.15
CA GLY A 165 -10.24 24.38 36.12
C GLY A 165 -9.33 25.62 36.10
N ALA A 166 -8.01 25.45 36.03
CA ALA A 166 -7.07 26.57 35.92
C ALA A 166 -6.98 27.06 34.46
N TRP A 167 -6.96 28.37 34.26
CA TRP A 167 -6.73 28.95 32.94
C TRP A 167 -5.24 29.18 32.69
N GLN A 168 -4.75 28.76 31.53
CA GLN A 168 -3.39 29.02 31.07
C GLN A 168 -3.42 29.98 29.89
N LYS A 169 -2.62 31.04 29.95
CA LYS A 169 -2.50 31.99 28.84
C LYS A 169 -1.71 31.33 27.70
N PRO A 170 -2.27 31.20 26.48
CA PRO A 170 -1.53 30.61 25.37
C PRO A 170 -0.34 31.52 24.98
N PRO A 171 0.84 30.94 24.73
CA PRO A 171 2.05 31.70 24.39
C PRO A 171 2.03 32.23 22.95
N TYR A 172 1.19 31.63 22.11
CA TYR A 172 0.95 32.00 20.72
C TYR A 172 -0.55 31.82 20.46
N VAL A 173 -1.15 32.76 19.72
CA VAL A 173 -2.53 32.66 19.25
C VAL A 173 -2.51 32.89 17.75
N GLN A 174 -2.90 31.86 17.00
CA GLN A 174 -3.15 32.00 15.58
C GLN A 174 -4.43 32.80 15.33
N GLY A 175 -4.33 33.89 14.56
CA GLY A 175 -5.51 34.66 14.14
C GLY A 175 -6.40 33.89 13.17
N ASP A 176 -7.55 34.50 12.81
CA ASP A 176 -8.43 33.94 11.79
C ASP A 176 -7.69 33.82 10.46
N ILE A 177 -7.58 32.58 9.98
CA ILE A 177 -6.98 32.26 8.69
C ILE A 177 -7.99 31.52 7.84
N ASN A 178 -8.00 31.81 6.55
CA ASN A 178 -8.81 31.03 5.63
C ASN A 178 -8.17 29.65 5.45
N LEU A 179 -8.75 28.63 6.08
CA LEU A 179 -8.31 27.25 5.95
C LEU A 179 -8.44 26.71 4.50
N HIS A 180 -9.14 27.43 3.61
CA HIS A 180 -9.27 27.09 2.19
C HIS A 180 -8.17 27.70 1.30
N ASP A 181 -7.38 28.67 1.78
CA ASP A 181 -6.24 29.21 1.04
C ASP A 181 -4.91 28.58 1.49
N LYS A 182 -4.28 27.85 0.57
CA LYS A 182 -2.99 27.19 0.78
C LYS A 182 -1.91 28.16 1.26
N LYS A 183 -1.84 29.37 0.68
CA LYS A 183 -0.77 30.32 0.97
C LYS A 183 -0.93 30.90 2.37
N GLU A 184 -2.16 31.14 2.81
CA GLU A 184 -2.44 31.64 4.16
C GLU A 184 -2.10 30.60 5.22
N VAL A 185 -2.53 29.34 5.04
CA VAL A 185 -2.21 28.25 5.97
C VAL A 185 -0.70 28.04 6.08
N GLU A 186 0.01 27.95 4.94
CA GLU A 186 1.47 27.77 4.93
C GLU A 186 2.21 28.95 5.58
N ALA A 187 1.72 30.18 5.39
CA ALA A 187 2.29 31.35 6.04
C ALA A 187 2.06 31.36 7.55
N ALA A 188 0.87 30.94 8.00
CA ALA A 188 0.52 30.86 9.42
C ALA A 188 1.33 29.78 10.15
N ASP A 189 1.45 28.59 9.56
CA ASP A 189 2.27 27.50 10.10
C ASP A 189 3.75 27.90 10.18
N ARG A 190 4.26 28.58 9.14
CA ARG A 190 5.64 29.08 9.13
C ARG A 190 5.90 30.07 10.26
N LYS A 191 4.99 31.02 10.50
CA LYS A 191 5.10 31.97 11.62
C LYS A 191 5.11 31.25 12.98
N ARG A 192 4.25 30.25 13.15
CA ARG A 192 4.22 29.42 14.38
C ARG A 192 5.52 28.63 14.55
N PHE A 193 6.07 28.06 13.48
CA PHE A 193 7.38 27.38 13.51
C PHE A 193 8.52 28.34 13.86
N GLU A 194 8.53 29.56 13.33
CA GLU A 194 9.52 30.59 13.66
C GLU A 194 9.45 30.96 15.14
N PHE A 195 8.24 31.11 15.70
CA PHE A 195 8.02 31.33 17.13
C PHE A 195 8.57 30.18 17.99
N VAL A 196 8.22 28.94 17.66
CA VAL A 196 8.68 27.76 18.40
C VAL A 196 10.20 27.62 18.35
N ASN A 197 10.80 27.83 17.17
CA ASN A 197 12.26 27.78 17.02
C ASN A 197 12.97 28.88 17.83
N ALA A 198 12.34 30.05 18.01
CA ALA A 198 12.88 31.09 18.88
C ALA A 198 12.90 30.66 20.35
N ILE A 199 11.86 29.96 20.84
CA ILE A 199 11.84 29.38 22.20
C ILE A 199 12.92 28.31 22.33
N VAL A 200 12.96 27.35 21.41
CA VAL A 200 13.92 26.23 21.44
C VAL A 200 15.36 26.74 21.49
N LYS A 201 15.69 27.76 20.71
CA LYS A 201 17.03 28.36 20.70
C LYS A 201 17.45 28.96 22.05
N GLN A 202 16.50 29.37 22.89
CA GLN A 202 16.77 29.93 24.22
C GLN A 202 16.91 28.85 25.29
N VAL A 203 16.20 27.73 25.15
CA VAL A 203 16.11 26.69 26.20
C VAL A 203 16.99 25.47 25.94
N GLU A 204 17.36 25.22 24.68
CA GLU A 204 18.11 24.02 24.28
C GLU A 204 19.57 24.36 23.99
N THR A 205 20.47 23.78 24.77
CA THR A 205 21.92 23.81 24.48
C THR A 205 22.34 22.45 23.94
N ARG A 206 22.68 22.39 22.65
CA ARG A 206 23.16 21.16 22.00
C ARG A 206 24.68 21.07 22.04
N LYS A 207 25.22 19.93 22.49
CA LYS A 207 26.68 19.67 22.48
C LYS A 207 27.20 19.42 21.06
N VAL A 208 26.35 18.86 20.19
CA VAL A 208 26.62 18.71 18.76
C VAL A 208 25.76 19.75 18.03
N LEU A 209 26.40 20.82 17.54
CA LEU A 209 25.75 21.75 16.62
C LEU A 209 25.45 20.99 15.32
N THR A 210 24.20 21.03 14.85
CA THR A 210 23.72 20.44 13.57
C THR A 210 24.45 20.98 12.32
N LYS A 211 25.49 21.80 12.51
CA LYS A 211 26.33 22.39 11.47
C LYS A 211 27.50 21.49 11.08
N GLU A 212 27.88 20.53 11.91
CA GLU A 212 28.86 19.50 11.54
C GLU A 212 28.15 18.40 10.73
N LYS A 213 28.25 18.48 9.40
CA LYS A 213 27.72 17.47 8.49
C LYS A 213 28.34 16.12 8.83
N ASN A 214 27.55 15.23 9.44
CA ASN A 214 27.95 13.85 9.67
C ASN A 214 28.13 13.14 8.31
N ALA A 215 28.84 12.01 8.28
CA ALA A 215 28.94 11.19 7.07
C ALA A 215 27.56 10.81 6.51
N GLY A 216 26.56 10.63 7.38
CA GLY A 216 25.16 10.44 7.01
C GLY A 216 24.55 11.61 6.24
N ASP A 217 24.86 12.87 6.60
CA ASP A 217 24.31 14.06 5.93
C ASP A 217 24.85 14.21 4.49
N LYS A 218 26.08 13.74 4.23
CA LYS A 218 26.64 13.70 2.87
C LYS A 218 25.93 12.68 2.00
N ILE A 219 25.64 11.50 2.55
CA ILE A 219 24.90 10.45 1.85
C ILE A 219 23.46 10.92 1.61
N ASP A 220 22.80 11.50 2.62
CA ASP A 220 21.46 12.04 2.49
C ASP A 220 21.40 13.16 1.45
N ALA A 221 22.41 14.03 1.33
CA ALA A 221 22.45 15.06 0.27
C ALA A 221 22.40 14.48 -1.15
N VAL A 222 22.97 13.29 -1.38
CA VAL A 222 22.94 12.60 -2.67
C VAL A 222 21.65 11.78 -2.83
N LEU A 223 21.26 11.04 -1.79
CA LEU A 223 20.10 10.16 -1.82
C LEU A 223 18.77 10.91 -1.81
N THR A 224 18.69 12.10 -1.22
CA THR A 224 17.46 12.91 -1.13
C THR A 224 17.36 13.96 -2.24
N ASN A 225 18.38 14.09 -3.09
CA ASN A 225 18.33 14.97 -4.24
C ASN A 225 17.23 14.52 -5.23
N PRO A 226 16.45 15.45 -5.80
CA PRO A 226 15.32 15.10 -6.69
C PRO A 226 15.70 14.29 -7.92
N VAL A 227 16.92 14.41 -8.45
CA VAL A 227 17.37 13.71 -9.66
C VAL A 227 18.22 12.50 -9.30
N SER A 228 19.32 12.69 -8.57
CA SER A 228 20.20 11.56 -8.22
C SER A 228 19.51 10.56 -7.30
N GLY A 229 18.61 11.02 -6.42
CA GLY A 229 17.79 10.15 -5.58
C GLY A 229 16.92 9.20 -6.40
N ILE A 230 16.26 9.68 -7.46
CA ILE A 230 15.41 8.84 -8.34
C ILE A 230 16.26 7.82 -9.10
N ILE A 231 17.43 8.23 -9.62
CA ILE A 231 18.33 7.34 -10.36
C ILE A 231 18.88 6.24 -9.45
N ILE A 232 19.39 6.60 -8.27
CA ILE A 232 19.91 5.64 -7.30
C ILE A 232 18.80 4.69 -6.83
N PHE A 233 17.60 5.24 -6.64
CA PHE A 233 16.43 4.45 -6.29
C PHE A 233 16.06 3.44 -7.37
N ALA A 234 16.02 3.85 -8.65
CA ALA A 234 15.79 2.93 -9.75
C ALA A 234 16.87 1.84 -9.84
N ALA A 235 18.15 2.21 -9.62
CA ALA A 235 19.26 1.26 -9.64
C ALA A 235 19.18 0.23 -8.50
N ILE A 236 18.86 0.66 -7.28
CA ILE A 236 18.69 -0.24 -6.12
C ILE A 236 17.50 -1.17 -6.34
N MET A 237 16.37 -0.64 -6.82
CA MET A 237 15.20 -1.47 -7.10
C MET A 237 15.47 -2.47 -8.23
N PHE A 238 16.18 -2.05 -9.28
CA PHE A 238 16.63 -2.95 -10.34
C PHE A 238 17.47 -4.10 -9.77
N LEU A 239 18.44 -3.79 -8.89
CA LEU A 239 19.27 -4.82 -8.24
C LEU A 239 18.42 -5.78 -7.39
N VAL A 240 17.45 -5.26 -6.62
CA VAL A 240 16.54 -6.09 -5.82
C VAL A 240 15.75 -7.05 -6.71
N PHE A 241 15.18 -6.56 -7.82
CA PHE A 241 14.43 -7.41 -8.75
C PHE A 241 15.33 -8.39 -9.50
N TYR A 242 16.52 -7.97 -9.93
CA TYR A 242 17.47 -8.85 -10.59
C TYR A 242 17.92 -10.01 -9.68
N ILE A 243 18.21 -9.71 -8.40
CA ILE A 243 18.57 -10.74 -7.42
C ILE A 243 17.39 -11.68 -7.15
N SER A 244 16.21 -11.12 -6.94
CA SER A 244 15.02 -11.88 -6.57
C SER A 244 14.38 -12.67 -7.72
N GLN A 245 14.35 -12.14 -8.94
CA GLN A 245 13.54 -12.66 -10.04
C GLN A 245 14.35 -13.32 -11.14
N SER A 246 15.66 -13.06 -11.23
CA SER A 246 16.49 -13.56 -12.34
C SER A 246 17.67 -14.42 -11.89
N THR A 247 18.06 -14.35 -10.62
CA THR A 247 19.25 -15.08 -10.12
C THR A 247 18.91 -15.94 -8.91
N LEU A 248 18.98 -15.42 -7.69
CA LEU A 248 18.86 -16.21 -6.47
C LEU A 248 17.46 -16.82 -6.30
N GLY A 249 16.40 -16.07 -6.61
CA GLY A 249 15.04 -16.58 -6.43
C GLY A 249 14.65 -17.66 -7.44
N THR A 250 15.03 -17.51 -8.72
CA THR A 250 14.82 -18.54 -9.75
C THR A 250 15.63 -19.79 -9.45
N TRP A 251 16.91 -19.64 -9.12
CA TRP A 251 17.77 -20.76 -8.73
C TRP A 251 17.19 -21.58 -7.57
N LEU A 252 16.61 -20.93 -6.55
CA LEU A 252 15.93 -21.63 -5.46
C LEU A 252 14.59 -22.26 -5.89
N ALA A 253 13.86 -21.61 -6.80
CA ALA A 253 12.59 -22.14 -7.32
C ALA A 253 12.81 -23.40 -8.15
N ASP A 254 13.77 -23.40 -9.06
CA ASP A 254 14.06 -24.53 -9.95
C ASP A 254 14.38 -25.80 -9.14
N ILE A 255 15.10 -25.67 -8.03
CA ILE A 255 15.38 -26.80 -7.11
C ILE A 255 14.09 -27.37 -6.51
N LEU A 256 13.21 -26.49 -6.00
CA LEU A 256 11.97 -26.94 -5.34
C LEU A 256 10.94 -27.47 -6.34
N VAL A 257 10.84 -26.85 -7.52
CA VAL A 257 9.96 -27.28 -8.61
C VAL A 257 10.42 -28.64 -9.12
N GLY A 258 11.72 -28.83 -9.36
CA GLY A 258 12.26 -30.13 -9.79
C GLY A 258 11.97 -31.27 -8.79
N TRP A 259 11.94 -30.98 -7.48
CA TRP A 259 11.51 -31.97 -6.48
C TRP A 259 10.03 -32.32 -6.61
N ILE A 260 9.18 -31.34 -6.90
CA ILE A 260 7.74 -31.56 -7.08
C ILE A 260 7.47 -32.29 -8.38
N GLU A 261 8.15 -31.96 -9.47
CA GLU A 261 8.03 -32.67 -10.76
C GLU A 261 8.45 -34.14 -10.63
N THR A 262 9.54 -34.41 -9.91
CA THR A 262 9.96 -35.78 -9.61
C THR A 262 8.86 -36.54 -8.86
N PHE A 263 8.23 -35.88 -7.88
CA PHE A 263 7.11 -36.44 -7.13
C PHE A 263 5.85 -36.62 -8.01
N GLN A 264 5.55 -35.66 -8.89
CA GLN A 264 4.43 -35.68 -9.81
C GLN A 264 4.56 -36.85 -10.80
N ASN A 265 5.74 -37.04 -11.38
CA ASN A 265 6.03 -38.16 -12.28
C ASN A 265 5.92 -39.51 -11.57
N TRP A 266 6.38 -39.60 -10.32
CA TRP A 266 6.24 -40.81 -9.51
C TRP A 266 4.77 -41.15 -9.24
N VAL A 267 3.94 -40.16 -8.85
CA VAL A 267 2.50 -40.37 -8.66
C VAL A 267 1.79 -40.66 -9.98
N GLY A 268 2.20 -40.00 -11.07
CA GLY A 268 1.69 -40.21 -12.42
C GLY A 268 1.89 -41.65 -12.89
N GLY A 269 3.07 -42.22 -12.69
CA GLY A 269 3.34 -43.63 -13.02
C GLY A 269 2.51 -44.62 -12.20
N LEU A 270 2.15 -44.28 -10.94
CA LEU A 270 1.25 -45.12 -10.13
C LEU A 270 -0.21 -45.05 -10.60
N LEU A 271 -0.61 -43.97 -11.27
CA LEU A 271 -1.98 -43.69 -11.71
C LEU A 271 -2.18 -43.86 -13.23
N GLU A 272 -1.19 -44.39 -13.95
CA GLU A 272 -1.21 -44.49 -15.41
C GLU A 272 -2.38 -45.33 -15.95
N ASN A 273 -2.87 -46.31 -15.16
CA ASN A 273 -4.03 -47.14 -15.47
C ASN A 273 -5.33 -46.72 -14.74
N ALA A 274 -5.31 -45.59 -14.03
CA ALA A 274 -6.47 -45.11 -13.29
C ALA A 274 -7.48 -44.40 -14.20
N ASN A 275 -8.64 -44.06 -13.62
CA ASN A 275 -9.63 -43.23 -14.32
C ASN A 275 -8.96 -41.88 -14.73
N PRO A 276 -9.10 -41.42 -15.99
CA PRO A 276 -8.55 -40.15 -16.45
C PRO A 276 -8.96 -38.94 -15.59
N PHE A 277 -10.14 -38.99 -14.97
CA PHE A 277 -10.58 -37.99 -13.99
C PHE A 277 -9.69 -37.96 -12.74
N LEU A 278 -9.30 -39.12 -12.22
CA LEU A 278 -8.43 -39.18 -11.05
C LEU A 278 -7.02 -38.68 -11.38
N TYR A 279 -6.52 -39.01 -12.57
CA TYR A 279 -5.23 -38.52 -13.05
C TYR A 279 -5.23 -37.00 -13.17
N ALA A 280 -6.17 -36.43 -13.93
CA ALA A 280 -6.29 -34.98 -14.12
C ALA A 280 -6.54 -34.21 -12.81
N LEU A 281 -7.28 -34.78 -11.87
CA LEU A 281 -7.53 -34.16 -10.57
C LEU A 281 -6.29 -34.17 -9.68
N LEU A 282 -5.65 -35.33 -9.54
CA LEU A 282 -4.65 -35.57 -8.49
C LEU A 282 -3.25 -35.20 -8.96
N VAL A 283 -2.88 -35.60 -10.18
CA VAL A 283 -1.56 -35.33 -10.79
C VAL A 283 -1.51 -33.88 -11.29
N ASP A 284 -2.35 -33.54 -12.27
CA ASP A 284 -2.26 -32.23 -12.92
C ASP A 284 -2.90 -31.11 -12.07
N GLY A 285 -4.05 -31.39 -11.45
CA GLY A 285 -4.81 -30.40 -10.70
C GLY A 285 -4.19 -30.06 -9.34
N ILE A 286 -4.04 -31.06 -8.46
CA ILE A 286 -3.56 -30.88 -7.08
C ILE A 286 -2.04 -30.78 -7.04
N ILE A 287 -1.31 -31.78 -7.53
CA ILE A 287 0.17 -31.78 -7.45
C ILE A 287 0.76 -30.67 -8.32
N GLY A 288 0.30 -30.53 -9.57
CA GLY A 288 0.69 -29.39 -10.42
C GLY A 288 0.33 -28.03 -9.80
N GLY A 289 -0.82 -27.93 -9.13
CA GLY A 289 -1.19 -26.75 -8.35
C GLY A 289 -0.24 -26.44 -7.18
N VAL A 290 0.26 -27.46 -6.48
CA VAL A 290 1.31 -27.30 -5.45
C VAL A 290 2.62 -26.84 -6.10
N GLY A 291 2.97 -27.40 -7.27
CA GLY A 291 4.13 -27.00 -8.07
C GLY A 291 4.15 -25.50 -8.35
N ALA A 292 3.04 -24.96 -8.87
CA ALA A 292 2.90 -23.52 -9.14
C ALA A 292 3.09 -22.65 -7.88
N VAL A 293 2.48 -23.06 -6.74
CA VAL A 293 2.59 -22.31 -5.47
C VAL A 293 4.04 -22.31 -4.95
N VAL A 294 4.71 -23.45 -5.01
CA VAL A 294 6.07 -23.62 -4.50
C VAL A 294 7.09 -22.98 -5.44
N GLY A 295 6.89 -23.01 -6.75
CA GLY A 295 7.75 -22.33 -7.71
C GLY A 295 7.82 -20.83 -7.47
N PHE A 296 6.71 -20.17 -7.13
CA PHE A 296 6.70 -18.73 -6.87
C PHE A 296 7.20 -18.33 -5.46
N LEU A 297 7.21 -19.27 -4.51
CA LEU A 297 7.51 -18.99 -3.10
C LEU A 297 8.94 -18.43 -2.88
N PRO A 298 10.02 -19.01 -3.44
CA PRO A 298 11.37 -18.49 -3.26
C PRO A 298 11.57 -17.08 -3.81
N LEU A 299 11.01 -16.78 -4.98
CA LEU A 299 11.10 -15.46 -5.61
C LEU A 299 10.56 -14.39 -4.66
N VAL A 300 9.37 -14.64 -4.10
CA VAL A 300 8.70 -13.74 -3.15
C VAL A 300 9.48 -13.62 -1.84
N MET A 301 10.02 -14.73 -1.32
CA MET A 301 10.79 -14.75 -0.07
C MET A 301 12.08 -13.93 -0.20
N VAL A 302 12.87 -14.16 -1.24
CA VAL A 302 14.10 -13.39 -1.51
C VAL A 302 13.79 -11.91 -1.67
N MET A 303 12.71 -11.57 -2.38
CA MET A 303 12.27 -10.18 -2.51
C MET A 303 11.98 -9.52 -1.16
N TYR A 304 11.24 -10.19 -0.28
CA TYR A 304 10.93 -9.65 1.04
C TYR A 304 12.14 -9.51 1.92
N PHE A 305 13.06 -10.47 1.84
CA PHE A 305 14.31 -10.40 2.57
C PHE A 305 15.06 -9.11 2.19
N LEU A 306 15.24 -8.84 0.90
CA LEU A 306 15.93 -7.65 0.40
C LEU A 306 15.19 -6.35 0.76
N ILE A 307 13.85 -6.31 0.61
CA ILE A 307 13.04 -5.15 1.01
C ILE A 307 13.15 -4.90 2.52
N ALA A 308 13.13 -5.94 3.34
CA ALA A 308 13.27 -5.80 4.80
C ALA A 308 14.65 -5.23 5.17
N LEU A 309 15.72 -5.62 4.48
CA LEU A 309 17.05 -5.02 4.68
C LEU A 309 17.07 -3.53 4.33
N LEU A 310 16.40 -3.12 3.24
CA LEU A 310 16.28 -1.72 2.84
C LEU A 310 15.41 -0.88 3.80
N GLU A 311 14.40 -1.52 4.41
CA GLU A 311 13.56 -0.90 5.43
C GLU A 311 14.36 -0.70 6.74
N ASP A 312 15.06 -1.74 7.20
CA ASP A 312 15.86 -1.72 8.43
C ASP A 312 17.06 -0.76 8.36
N CYS A 313 17.69 -0.59 7.20
CA CYS A 313 18.81 0.34 7.04
C CYS A 313 18.37 1.82 6.94
N GLY A 314 17.06 2.09 6.86
CA GLY A 314 16.50 3.43 6.78
C GLY A 314 16.48 4.02 5.36
N TYR A 315 16.81 3.24 4.33
CA TYR A 315 16.82 3.69 2.93
C TYR A 315 15.41 4.02 2.43
N MET A 316 14.41 3.21 2.79
CA MET A 316 13.01 3.41 2.36
C MET A 316 12.44 4.78 2.78
N ALA A 317 12.88 5.33 3.91
CA ALA A 317 12.49 6.66 4.35
C ALA A 317 13.05 7.77 3.42
N ARG A 318 14.27 7.61 2.90
CA ARG A 318 14.88 8.57 1.94
C ARG A 318 14.22 8.48 0.57
N ALA A 319 14.02 7.25 0.08
CA ALA A 319 13.32 7.00 -1.18
C ALA A 319 11.94 7.67 -1.19
N THR A 320 11.23 7.59 -0.06
CA THR A 320 9.94 8.25 0.15
C THR A 320 10.04 9.78 0.03
N VAL A 321 11.08 10.41 0.61
CA VAL A 321 11.28 11.87 0.53
C VAL A 321 11.49 12.34 -0.90
N VAL A 322 12.28 11.60 -1.70
CA VAL A 322 12.55 11.93 -3.11
C VAL A 322 11.28 11.91 -3.96
N LEU A 323 10.37 10.99 -3.66
CA LEU A 323 9.18 10.73 -4.48
C LEU A 323 7.94 11.46 -3.98
N ASP A 324 7.94 12.00 -2.74
CA ASP A 324 6.84 12.81 -2.19
C ASP A 324 6.40 13.96 -3.10
N PRO A 325 7.30 14.76 -3.73
CA PRO A 325 6.88 15.87 -4.60
C PRO A 325 6.04 15.43 -5.81
N ILE A 326 6.26 14.21 -6.31
CA ILE A 326 5.51 13.66 -7.46
C ILE A 326 4.12 13.21 -6.99
N PHE A 327 4.07 12.45 -5.90
CA PHE A 327 2.84 11.87 -5.38
C PHE A 327 1.89 12.91 -4.76
N LYS A 328 2.45 13.96 -4.15
CA LYS A 328 1.67 15.06 -3.58
C LYS A 328 0.88 15.83 -4.63
N ARG A 329 1.32 15.85 -5.91
CA ARG A 329 0.56 16.46 -7.02
C ARG A 329 -0.75 15.70 -7.29
N VAL A 330 -0.71 14.37 -7.18
CA VAL A 330 -1.88 13.51 -7.39
C VAL A 330 -2.72 13.27 -6.14
N GLY A 331 -2.32 13.83 -4.99
CA GLY A 331 -3.07 13.74 -3.72
C GLY A 331 -2.77 12.49 -2.90
N LEU A 332 -1.57 11.93 -3.07
CA LEU A 332 -1.00 10.85 -2.29
C LEU A 332 0.24 11.34 -1.54
N SER A 333 0.65 10.65 -0.47
CA SER A 333 1.94 10.89 0.18
C SER A 333 3.05 10.08 -0.48
N GLY A 334 4.30 10.47 -0.29
CA GLY A 334 5.45 9.68 -0.73
C GLY A 334 5.42 8.24 -0.21
N LYS A 335 4.75 7.95 0.92
CA LYS A 335 4.60 6.59 1.46
C LYS A 335 3.84 5.66 0.52
N SER A 336 2.98 6.20 -0.34
CA SER A 336 2.23 5.43 -1.35
C SER A 336 3.12 4.76 -2.39
N VAL A 337 4.33 5.29 -2.60
CA VAL A 337 5.34 4.71 -3.49
C VAL A 337 5.71 3.30 -3.06
N ILE A 338 5.93 3.09 -1.76
CA ILE A 338 6.47 1.83 -1.23
C ILE A 338 5.57 0.66 -1.66
N PRO A 339 4.25 0.68 -1.39
CA PRO A 339 3.31 -0.28 -1.95
C PRO A 339 3.41 -0.48 -3.46
N MET A 340 3.42 0.59 -4.24
CA MET A 340 3.37 0.49 -5.71
C MET A 340 4.59 -0.22 -6.28
N ILE A 341 5.75 0.01 -5.67
CA ILE A 341 7.01 -0.58 -6.10
C ILE A 341 7.14 -2.02 -5.62
N ILE A 342 6.68 -2.32 -4.42
CA ILE A 342 6.54 -3.73 -4.00
C ILE A 342 5.56 -4.46 -4.95
N GLY A 343 4.62 -3.75 -5.55
CA GLY A 343 3.64 -4.24 -6.52
C GLY A 343 4.24 -4.80 -7.81
N THR A 344 5.40 -4.32 -8.26
CA THR A 344 6.08 -4.91 -9.43
C THR A 344 6.62 -6.31 -9.16
N GLY A 345 6.81 -6.65 -7.89
CA GLY A 345 7.08 -8.02 -7.49
C GLY A 345 5.80 -8.83 -7.31
N CYS A 346 4.98 -8.46 -6.33
CA CYS A 346 3.72 -9.14 -6.04
C CYS A 346 2.67 -8.18 -5.48
N GLY A 347 1.43 -8.29 -5.96
CA GLY A 347 0.32 -7.43 -5.53
C GLY A 347 -0.10 -7.64 -4.06
N ILE A 348 0.04 -8.86 -3.51
CA ILE A 348 -0.36 -9.17 -2.13
C ILE A 348 0.41 -8.32 -1.11
N PRO A 349 1.76 -8.36 -1.06
CA PRO A 349 2.50 -7.54 -0.11
C PRO A 349 2.44 -6.05 -0.38
N ALA A 350 2.30 -5.68 -1.65
CA ALA A 350 2.14 -4.29 -2.05
C ALA A 350 0.93 -3.70 -1.34
N ILE A 351 -0.20 -4.37 -1.45
CA ILE A 351 -1.43 -4.00 -0.76
C ILE A 351 -1.22 -4.03 0.76
N MET A 352 -0.62 -5.09 1.32
CA MET A 352 -0.38 -5.14 2.76
C MET A 352 0.55 -4.03 3.27
N ALA A 353 1.52 -3.57 2.47
CA ALA A 353 2.41 -2.47 2.82
C ALA A 353 1.66 -1.13 2.95
N CYS A 354 0.45 -1.02 2.38
CA CYS A 354 -0.40 0.17 2.53
C CYS A 354 -0.77 0.44 4.00
N ARG A 355 -0.71 -0.55 4.90
CA ARG A 355 -0.93 -0.36 6.35
C ARG A 355 -0.03 0.70 6.99
N THR A 356 1.11 1.01 6.38
CA THR A 356 2.05 2.04 6.84
C THR A 356 1.55 3.47 6.58
N ILE A 357 0.53 3.60 5.72
CA ILE A 357 -0.15 4.85 5.38
C ILE A 357 -1.29 5.07 6.37
N ARG A 358 -1.17 6.13 7.17
CA ARG A 358 -2.10 6.43 8.27
C ARG A 358 -3.41 7.04 7.79
N ASN A 359 -3.34 7.90 6.76
CA ASN A 359 -4.54 8.48 6.17
C ASN A 359 -5.33 7.38 5.44
N GLU A 360 -6.55 7.11 5.92
CA GLU A 360 -7.40 6.02 5.43
C GLU A 360 -7.72 6.14 3.93
N ARG A 361 -7.90 7.37 3.43
CA ARG A 361 -8.17 7.61 2.01
C ARG A 361 -6.93 7.37 1.16
N GLU A 362 -5.77 7.87 1.58
CA GLU A 362 -4.51 7.58 0.90
C GLU A 362 -4.23 6.06 0.91
N ARG A 363 -4.47 5.39 2.04
CA ARG A 363 -4.33 3.94 2.17
C ARG A 363 -5.22 3.18 1.20
N ARG A 364 -6.53 3.49 1.18
CA ARG A 364 -7.50 2.87 0.26
C ARG A 364 -7.14 3.12 -1.20
N THR A 365 -6.83 4.36 -1.54
CA THR A 365 -6.45 4.76 -2.91
C THR A 365 -5.17 4.03 -3.34
N THR A 366 -4.17 3.96 -2.45
CA THR A 366 -2.92 3.24 -2.74
C THR A 366 -3.15 1.75 -2.91
N ALA A 367 -3.97 1.13 -2.05
CA ALA A 367 -4.31 -0.29 -2.15
C ALA A 367 -5.02 -0.63 -3.48
N MET A 368 -5.88 0.26 -3.99
CA MET A 368 -6.53 0.10 -5.31
C MET A 368 -5.55 0.21 -6.46
N LEU A 369 -4.60 1.15 -6.39
CA LEU A 369 -3.77 1.52 -7.53
C LEU A 369 -2.45 0.76 -7.59
N ALA A 370 -1.96 0.23 -6.46
CA ALA A 370 -0.67 -0.47 -6.39
C ALA A 370 -0.56 -1.65 -7.37
N THR A 371 -1.68 -2.29 -7.70
CA THR A 371 -1.70 -3.45 -8.60
C THR A 371 -1.77 -3.12 -10.09
N PHE A 372 -1.82 -1.83 -10.46
CA PHE A 372 -1.61 -1.41 -11.85
C PHE A 372 -0.15 -1.56 -12.28
N MET A 373 0.79 -1.64 -11.33
CA MET A 373 2.14 -2.11 -11.65
C MET A 373 2.09 -3.58 -12.07
N PRO A 374 2.67 -3.95 -13.23
CA PRO A 374 2.79 -5.35 -13.59
C PRO A 374 3.66 -6.11 -12.59
N CYS A 375 3.08 -7.12 -11.92
CA CYS A 375 3.80 -7.98 -10.97
C CYS A 375 4.58 -9.09 -11.70
N GLY A 376 5.46 -9.80 -10.98
CA GLY A 376 6.26 -10.90 -11.53
C GLY A 376 5.43 -11.95 -12.28
N ALA A 377 4.27 -12.33 -11.75
CA ALA A 377 3.33 -13.26 -12.40
C ALA A 377 2.76 -12.78 -13.75
N LYS A 378 2.89 -11.49 -14.09
CA LYS A 378 2.49 -10.95 -15.39
C LYS A 378 3.62 -10.98 -16.42
N LEU A 379 4.86 -11.25 -16.00
CA LEU A 379 6.02 -11.35 -16.90
C LEU A 379 5.86 -12.44 -17.97
N PRO A 380 5.38 -13.66 -17.65
CA PRO A 380 5.14 -14.68 -18.68
C PRO A 380 4.16 -14.21 -19.76
N VAL A 381 3.09 -13.52 -19.37
CA VAL A 381 2.10 -12.98 -20.31
C VAL A 381 2.74 -11.91 -21.20
N ILE A 382 3.52 -11.00 -20.61
CA ILE A 382 4.24 -9.97 -21.39
C ILE A 382 5.23 -10.64 -22.34
N ALA A 383 6.01 -11.61 -21.88
CA ALA A 383 7.01 -12.32 -22.67
C ALA A 383 6.37 -13.08 -23.84
N LEU A 384 5.26 -13.79 -23.60
CA LEU A 384 4.53 -14.52 -24.62
C LEU A 384 4.05 -13.58 -25.74
N PHE A 385 3.32 -12.52 -25.40
CA PHE A 385 2.74 -11.61 -26.40
C PHE A 385 3.81 -10.78 -27.12
N THR A 386 4.85 -10.35 -26.41
CA THR A 386 5.97 -9.61 -27.03
C THR A 386 6.81 -10.51 -27.93
N GLY A 387 7.11 -11.75 -27.51
CA GLY A 387 7.84 -12.72 -28.31
C GLY A 387 7.06 -13.19 -29.54
N ALA A 388 5.74 -13.41 -29.41
CA ALA A 388 4.90 -13.90 -30.50
C ALA A 388 4.56 -12.82 -31.54
N PHE A 389 4.17 -11.61 -31.12
CA PHE A 389 3.65 -10.58 -32.02
C PHE A 389 4.64 -9.44 -32.32
N PHE A 390 5.65 -9.26 -31.47
CA PHE A 390 6.59 -8.12 -31.51
C PHE A 390 8.08 -8.53 -31.38
N PRO A 391 8.56 -9.55 -32.13
CA PRO A 391 9.88 -10.16 -31.90
C PRO A 391 11.07 -9.19 -32.01
N HIS A 392 10.94 -8.11 -32.81
CA HIS A 392 11.99 -7.11 -32.99
C HIS A 392 11.85 -5.89 -32.06
N SER A 393 10.77 -5.79 -31.27
CA SER A 393 10.45 -4.59 -30.48
C SER A 393 10.58 -4.84 -28.98
N LYS A 394 11.83 -4.92 -28.50
CA LYS A 394 12.16 -5.17 -27.08
C LYS A 394 11.60 -4.12 -26.11
N TRP A 395 11.17 -2.94 -26.59
CA TRP A 395 10.63 -1.84 -25.80
C TRP A 395 9.16 -2.04 -25.38
N VAL A 396 8.43 -2.98 -26.00
CA VAL A 396 7.01 -3.23 -25.68
C VAL A 396 6.83 -3.77 -24.26
N GLY A 397 7.75 -4.60 -23.77
CA GLY A 397 7.72 -5.08 -22.39
C GLY A 397 7.86 -3.94 -21.37
N PRO A 398 8.94 -3.15 -21.41
CA PRO A 398 9.11 -1.96 -20.56
C PRO A 398 7.96 -0.95 -20.66
N LEU A 399 7.37 -0.76 -21.85
CA LEU A 399 6.22 0.12 -22.05
C LEU A 399 5.05 -0.22 -21.10
N MET A 400 4.80 -1.50 -20.82
CA MET A 400 3.74 -1.93 -19.92
C MET A 400 3.93 -1.41 -18.49
N TYR A 401 5.17 -1.22 -18.05
CA TYR A 401 5.44 -0.64 -16.74
C TYR A 401 5.19 0.87 -16.73
N PHE A 402 5.59 1.58 -17.80
CA PHE A 402 5.34 3.01 -17.93
C PHE A 402 3.85 3.34 -18.02
N VAL A 403 3.08 2.57 -18.78
CA VAL A 403 1.62 2.71 -18.84
C VAL A 403 1.01 2.45 -17.46
N GLY A 404 1.50 1.45 -16.72
CA GLY A 404 1.09 1.21 -15.32
C GLY A 404 1.31 2.42 -14.41
N ILE A 405 2.49 3.05 -14.47
CA ILE A 405 2.80 4.28 -13.72
C ILE A 405 1.85 5.43 -14.10
N ILE A 406 1.57 5.62 -15.39
CA ILE A 406 0.64 6.65 -15.86
C ILE A 406 -0.77 6.38 -15.32
N LEU A 407 -1.25 5.13 -15.40
CA LEU A 407 -2.57 4.74 -14.88
C LEU A 407 -2.68 4.92 -13.37
N ILE A 408 -1.61 4.71 -12.62
CA ILE A 408 -1.56 5.01 -11.19
C ILE A 408 -1.75 6.50 -10.93
N LEU A 409 -1.03 7.36 -11.67
CA LEU A 409 -1.13 8.81 -11.49
C LEU A 409 -2.52 9.35 -11.89
N LEU A 410 -3.06 8.88 -13.02
CA LEU A 410 -4.40 9.24 -13.49
C LEU A 410 -5.49 8.68 -12.56
N GLY A 411 -5.35 7.43 -12.13
CA GLY A 411 -6.25 6.79 -11.18
C GLY A 411 -6.27 7.51 -9.83
N ALA A 412 -5.13 7.97 -9.34
CA ALA A 412 -5.05 8.75 -8.11
C ALA A 412 -5.79 10.09 -8.24
N LEU A 413 -5.64 10.80 -9.37
CA LEU A 413 -6.40 12.01 -9.67
C LEU A 413 -7.90 11.76 -9.77
N LEU A 414 -8.29 10.65 -10.40
CA LEU A 414 -9.69 10.26 -10.54
C LEU A 414 -10.32 9.92 -9.20
N VAL A 415 -9.68 9.09 -8.38
CA VAL A 415 -10.16 8.79 -7.01
C VAL A 415 -10.18 10.06 -6.17
N LYS A 416 -9.22 10.98 -6.36
CA LYS A 416 -9.21 12.29 -5.71
C LYS A 416 -10.44 13.11 -6.09
N ALA A 417 -10.82 13.13 -7.37
CA ALA A 417 -12.02 13.83 -7.84
C ALA A 417 -13.31 13.17 -7.33
N VAL A 418 -13.41 11.84 -7.40
CA VAL A 418 -14.59 11.07 -6.95
C VAL A 418 -14.83 11.20 -5.44
N THR A 419 -13.76 11.40 -4.65
CA THR A 419 -13.87 11.57 -3.18
C THR A 419 -14.09 13.02 -2.72
N GLY A 420 -14.15 14.00 -3.63
CA GLY A 420 -14.45 15.40 -3.31
C GLY A 420 -13.40 16.18 -2.48
N MET A 421 -12.38 15.52 -1.92
CA MET A 421 -11.39 16.16 -1.05
C MET A 421 -10.29 16.89 -1.84
N LYS A 422 -10.61 18.04 -2.42
CA LYS A 422 -9.68 18.94 -3.12
C LYS A 422 -8.69 19.67 -2.18
N TYR A 423 -9.10 19.94 -0.93
CA TYR A 423 -8.43 20.91 -0.04
C TYR A 423 -7.72 20.30 1.19
N ARG A 424 -7.89 19.00 1.47
CA ARG A 424 -7.23 18.34 2.63
C ARG A 424 -5.89 17.74 2.20
N LYS A 425 -4.78 18.45 2.42
CA LYS A 425 -3.43 17.89 2.26
C LYS A 425 -2.91 17.41 3.61
N SER A 426 -2.51 16.15 3.70
CA SER A 426 -1.67 15.73 4.83
C SER A 426 -0.31 16.41 4.72
N PHE A 427 0.14 17.08 5.78
CA PHE A 427 1.52 17.52 5.86
C PHE A 427 2.39 16.28 6.01
N PHE A 428 3.05 15.90 4.93
CA PHE A 428 4.01 14.82 4.97
C PHE A 428 5.26 15.29 5.72
N ILE A 429 5.30 15.00 7.02
CA ILE A 429 6.46 15.26 7.87
C ILE A 429 7.01 13.89 8.30
N ILE A 430 8.10 13.46 7.68
CA ILE A 430 8.80 12.23 8.05
C ILE A 430 10.08 12.56 8.83
N GLU A 431 10.29 11.88 9.95
CA GLU A 431 11.61 11.85 10.59
C GLU A 431 12.46 10.86 9.81
N LEU A 432 13.59 11.33 9.29
CA LEU A 432 14.56 10.43 8.68
C LEU A 432 15.21 9.61 9.82
N PRO A 433 15.04 8.28 9.85
CA PRO A 433 15.67 7.46 10.86
C PRO A 433 17.20 7.51 10.71
N GLU A 434 17.93 7.34 11.81
CA GLU A 434 19.40 7.20 11.75
C GLU A 434 19.78 5.96 10.93
N TYR A 435 20.89 6.02 10.19
CA TYR A 435 21.40 4.87 9.45
C TYR A 435 21.76 3.73 10.40
N LYS A 436 21.30 2.53 10.06
CA LYS A 436 21.61 1.32 10.83
C LYS A 436 22.14 0.24 9.89
N VAL A 437 23.07 -0.55 10.39
CA VAL A 437 23.46 -1.79 9.69
C VAL A 437 22.28 -2.75 9.77
N PRO A 438 21.75 -3.25 8.64
CA PRO A 438 20.55 -4.07 8.65
C PRO A 438 20.81 -5.41 9.35
N SER A 439 19.85 -5.86 10.15
CA SER A 439 19.96 -7.13 10.87
C SER A 439 19.52 -8.28 9.97
N LEU A 440 20.45 -9.15 9.58
CA LEU A 440 20.14 -10.35 8.79
C LEU A 440 19.11 -11.26 9.49
N LYS A 441 19.13 -11.29 10.83
CA LYS A 441 18.17 -12.06 11.64
C LYS A 441 16.74 -11.54 11.51
N ILE A 442 16.56 -10.21 11.57
CA ILE A 442 15.24 -9.58 11.40
C ILE A 442 14.76 -9.75 9.96
N GLY A 443 15.65 -9.55 8.98
CA GLY A 443 15.36 -9.81 7.57
C GLY A 443 14.87 -11.24 7.33
N CYS A 444 15.57 -12.25 7.86
CA CYS A 444 15.20 -13.66 7.72
C CYS A 444 13.86 -13.99 8.42
N LEU A 445 13.65 -13.49 9.63
CA LEU A 445 12.39 -13.71 10.35
C LEU A 445 11.20 -13.04 9.61
N SER A 446 11.41 -11.84 9.07
CA SER A 446 10.41 -11.14 8.25
C SER A 446 10.08 -11.94 6.98
N MET A 447 11.11 -12.43 6.28
CA MET A 447 10.96 -13.32 5.12
C MET A 447 10.13 -14.57 5.45
N LEU A 448 10.47 -15.30 6.52
CA LEU A 448 9.77 -16.53 6.92
C LEU A 448 8.31 -16.26 7.30
N ASN A 449 8.05 -15.20 8.05
CA ASN A 449 6.68 -14.83 8.45
C ASN A 449 5.81 -14.48 7.24
N ARG A 450 6.37 -13.75 6.26
CA ARG A 450 5.66 -13.39 5.03
C ARG A 450 5.49 -14.60 4.10
N GLY A 451 6.50 -15.47 3.99
CA GLY A 451 6.41 -16.73 3.26
C GLY A 451 5.30 -17.64 3.81
N LYS A 452 5.21 -17.78 5.14
CA LYS A 452 4.12 -18.51 5.81
C LYS A 452 2.74 -17.90 5.51
N ALA A 453 2.64 -16.57 5.48
CA ALA A 453 1.39 -15.90 5.13
C ALA A 453 0.99 -16.15 3.67
N TYR A 454 1.95 -16.17 2.75
CA TYR A 454 1.74 -16.54 1.35
C TYR A 454 1.23 -17.98 1.22
N ILE A 455 1.89 -18.96 1.84
CA ILE A 455 1.48 -20.37 1.79
C ILE A 455 0.04 -20.55 2.31
N LYS A 456 -0.30 -19.95 3.45
CA LYS A 456 -1.63 -20.11 4.05
C LYS A 456 -2.75 -19.45 3.24
N LYS A 457 -2.53 -18.24 2.73
CA LYS A 457 -3.58 -17.42 2.09
C LYS A 457 -3.63 -17.55 0.58
N ALA A 458 -2.48 -17.52 -0.09
CA ALA A 458 -2.41 -17.64 -1.54
C ALA A 458 -2.39 -19.10 -1.97
N GLY A 459 -1.63 -19.95 -1.28
CA GLY A 459 -1.50 -21.37 -1.65
C GLY A 459 -2.82 -22.14 -1.67
N THR A 460 -3.68 -21.94 -0.67
CA THR A 460 -5.01 -22.59 -0.60
C THR A 460 -5.94 -22.15 -1.73
N VAL A 461 -5.98 -20.85 -2.03
CA VAL A 461 -6.81 -20.31 -3.12
C VAL A 461 -6.29 -20.76 -4.48
N ILE A 462 -4.97 -20.68 -4.70
CA ILE A 462 -4.34 -21.10 -5.96
C ILE A 462 -4.59 -22.59 -6.21
N LEU A 463 -4.39 -23.45 -5.21
CA LEU A 463 -4.59 -24.89 -5.34
C LEU A 463 -6.03 -25.24 -5.74
N VAL A 464 -7.02 -24.76 -4.98
CA VAL A 464 -8.45 -25.00 -5.28
C VAL A 464 -8.80 -24.51 -6.68
N CYS A 465 -8.36 -23.30 -7.02
CA CYS A 465 -8.73 -22.75 -8.31
C CYS A 465 -7.99 -23.42 -9.47
N ASN A 466 -6.73 -23.83 -9.31
CA ASN A 466 -6.00 -24.56 -10.35
C ASN A 466 -6.65 -25.91 -10.61
N THR A 467 -7.04 -26.63 -9.55
CA THR A 467 -7.78 -27.88 -9.66
C THR A 467 -9.11 -27.69 -10.39
N VAL A 468 -9.88 -26.64 -10.06
CA VAL A 468 -11.14 -26.33 -10.76
C VAL A 468 -10.91 -25.99 -12.23
N VAL A 469 -9.92 -25.16 -12.54
CA VAL A 469 -9.58 -24.80 -13.92
C VAL A 469 -9.15 -26.03 -14.71
N GLN A 470 -8.33 -26.91 -14.13
CA GLN A 470 -7.90 -28.15 -14.77
C GLN A 470 -9.10 -29.05 -15.09
N ILE A 471 -10.03 -29.25 -14.15
CA ILE A 471 -11.27 -30.01 -14.41
C ILE A 471 -12.07 -29.35 -15.55
N MET A 472 -12.20 -28.03 -15.53
CA MET A 472 -12.96 -27.31 -16.55
C MET A 472 -12.33 -27.38 -17.94
N GLN A 473 -11.00 -27.52 -18.03
CA GLN A 473 -10.25 -27.68 -19.28
C GLN A 473 -10.31 -29.13 -19.79
N SER A 474 -10.11 -30.10 -18.91
CA SER A 474 -9.99 -31.52 -19.27
C SER A 474 -11.32 -32.21 -19.51
N PHE A 475 -12.45 -31.70 -18.99
CA PHE A 475 -13.75 -32.37 -19.07
C PHE A 475 -14.85 -31.51 -19.71
N ASN A 476 -15.81 -32.19 -20.34
CA ASN A 476 -17.09 -31.61 -20.74
C ASN A 476 -18.15 -31.76 -19.64
N TRP A 477 -19.35 -31.18 -19.82
CA TRP A 477 -20.45 -31.27 -18.82
C TRP A 477 -20.94 -32.69 -18.52
N LYS A 478 -20.60 -33.67 -19.37
CA LYS A 478 -20.87 -35.10 -19.15
C LYS A 478 -19.71 -35.83 -18.46
N LEU A 479 -18.69 -35.11 -18.00
CA LEU A 479 -17.46 -35.62 -17.39
C LEU A 479 -16.68 -36.59 -18.28
N GLN A 480 -16.75 -36.41 -19.60
CA GLN A 480 -15.89 -37.11 -20.54
C GLN A 480 -14.64 -36.27 -20.82
N VAL A 481 -13.52 -36.97 -21.00
CA VAL A 481 -12.23 -36.34 -21.33
C VAL A 481 -12.34 -35.66 -22.69
N VAL A 482 -11.89 -34.41 -22.76
CA VAL A 482 -11.82 -33.64 -23.99
C VAL A 482 -10.58 -34.09 -24.77
N ALA A 483 -10.79 -34.59 -25.98
CA ALA A 483 -9.69 -34.96 -26.88
C ALA A 483 -9.00 -33.70 -27.45
N GLU A 484 -7.73 -33.82 -27.80
CA GLU A 484 -6.95 -32.78 -28.46
C GLU A 484 -7.62 -32.37 -29.78
N GLY A 485 -7.84 -31.07 -29.98
CA GLY A 485 -8.63 -30.49 -31.08
C GLY A 485 -10.13 -30.34 -30.82
N ALA A 486 -10.65 -30.84 -29.68
CA ALA A 486 -12.05 -30.71 -29.27
C ALA A 486 -12.23 -29.74 -28.06
N GLU A 487 -11.27 -28.86 -27.80
CA GLU A 487 -11.20 -27.95 -26.64
C GLU A 487 -12.44 -27.06 -26.51
N SER A 488 -13.10 -26.76 -27.64
CA SER A 488 -14.37 -26.01 -27.70
C SER A 488 -15.55 -26.69 -27.01
N THR A 489 -15.45 -28.00 -26.72
CA THR A 489 -16.48 -28.78 -26.00
C THR A 489 -16.27 -28.83 -24.48
N SER A 490 -15.17 -28.25 -23.99
CA SER A 490 -14.83 -28.20 -22.57
C SER A 490 -15.85 -27.39 -21.76
N ILE A 491 -15.94 -27.67 -20.45
CA ILE A 491 -16.74 -26.85 -19.53
C ILE A 491 -16.24 -25.39 -19.57
N LEU A 492 -14.91 -25.19 -19.65
CA LEU A 492 -14.32 -23.87 -19.72
C LEU A 492 -14.79 -23.09 -20.95
N ALA A 493 -14.88 -23.73 -22.13
CA ALA A 493 -15.38 -23.09 -23.34
C ALA A 493 -16.81 -22.59 -23.18
N SER A 494 -17.67 -23.38 -22.54
CA SER A 494 -19.07 -22.98 -22.28
C SER A 494 -19.20 -21.81 -21.30
N VAL A 495 -18.34 -21.75 -20.28
CA VAL A 495 -18.32 -20.67 -19.29
C VAL A 495 -17.71 -19.39 -19.89
N ALA A 496 -16.67 -19.52 -20.71
CA ALA A 496 -15.96 -18.40 -21.33
C ALA A 496 -16.66 -17.82 -22.56
N GLY A 497 -17.47 -18.62 -23.27
CA GLY A 497 -18.17 -18.21 -24.49
C GLY A 497 -18.95 -16.90 -24.34
N PRO A 498 -19.80 -16.73 -23.33
CA PRO A 498 -20.51 -15.47 -23.09
C PRO A 498 -19.56 -14.27 -22.87
N PHE A 499 -18.47 -14.47 -22.13
CA PHE A 499 -17.47 -13.42 -21.88
C PHE A 499 -16.68 -13.02 -23.13
N ALA A 500 -16.59 -13.89 -24.14
CA ALA A 500 -15.94 -13.58 -25.41
C ALA A 500 -16.61 -12.40 -26.14
N THR A 501 -17.93 -12.26 -25.99
CA THR A 501 -18.67 -11.14 -26.58
C THR A 501 -18.27 -9.79 -25.98
N LEU A 502 -17.95 -9.77 -24.68
CA LEU A 502 -17.48 -8.58 -23.98
C LEU A 502 -16.06 -8.18 -24.43
N LEU A 503 -15.28 -9.11 -24.97
CA LEU A 503 -13.93 -8.84 -25.49
C LEU A 503 -13.92 -8.37 -26.95
N ILE A 504 -15.03 -8.46 -27.70
CA ILE A 504 -15.10 -8.01 -29.10
C ILE A 504 -14.62 -6.56 -29.26
N PRO A 505 -15.03 -5.57 -28.42
CA PRO A 505 -14.57 -4.20 -28.57
C PRO A 505 -13.08 -4.00 -28.26
N VAL A 506 -12.43 -4.98 -27.61
CA VAL A 506 -11.02 -4.94 -27.19
C VAL A 506 -10.11 -5.74 -28.12
N VAL A 507 -10.60 -6.82 -28.72
CA VAL A 507 -9.77 -7.74 -29.53
C VAL A 507 -10.26 -7.85 -30.98
N GLY A 508 -11.48 -7.41 -31.26
CA GLY A 508 -12.09 -7.45 -32.58
C GLY A 508 -12.80 -8.74 -32.95
N ILE A 509 -12.50 -9.83 -32.24
CA ILE A 509 -13.07 -11.15 -32.49
C ILE A 509 -13.67 -11.74 -31.21
N ALA A 510 -14.73 -12.53 -31.36
CA ALA A 510 -15.32 -13.29 -30.27
C ALA A 510 -14.53 -14.60 -30.05
N ALA A 511 -13.31 -14.49 -29.50
CA ALA A 511 -12.46 -15.63 -29.19
C ALA A 511 -12.71 -16.11 -27.76
N TRP A 512 -13.41 -17.24 -27.61
CA TRP A 512 -13.66 -17.85 -26.29
C TRP A 512 -12.36 -18.26 -25.60
N GLN A 513 -11.32 -18.61 -26.36
CA GLN A 513 -10.00 -18.95 -25.84
C GLN A 513 -9.36 -17.79 -25.07
N LEU A 514 -9.43 -16.58 -25.63
CA LEU A 514 -8.93 -15.36 -24.99
C LEU A 514 -9.77 -14.98 -23.77
N ALA A 515 -11.08 -15.20 -23.84
CA ALA A 515 -11.97 -15.01 -22.69
C ALA A 515 -11.66 -16.00 -21.56
N ALA A 516 -11.45 -17.28 -21.90
CA ALA A 516 -11.09 -18.33 -20.97
C ALA A 516 -9.79 -17.98 -20.24
N ALA A 517 -8.76 -17.60 -20.99
CA ALA A 517 -7.48 -17.17 -20.42
C ALA A 517 -7.60 -15.92 -19.55
N SER A 518 -8.47 -14.97 -19.87
CA SER A 518 -8.73 -13.80 -19.02
C SER A 518 -9.46 -14.17 -17.72
N ILE A 519 -10.40 -15.12 -17.76
CA ILE A 519 -11.12 -15.62 -16.59
C ILE A 519 -10.16 -16.36 -15.64
N THR A 520 -9.35 -17.28 -16.17
CA THR A 520 -8.34 -17.97 -15.38
C THR A 520 -7.25 -17.01 -14.88
N GLY A 521 -6.99 -15.92 -15.61
CA GLY A 521 -6.13 -14.83 -15.18
C GLY A 521 -6.61 -14.05 -13.94
N PHE A 522 -7.91 -14.00 -13.65
CA PHE A 522 -8.44 -13.40 -12.41
C PHE A 522 -8.14 -14.25 -11.18
N ILE A 523 -8.02 -15.55 -11.37
CA ILE A 523 -7.64 -16.49 -10.33
C ILE A 523 -6.16 -16.32 -10.01
N ALA A 524 -5.31 -16.54 -11.03
CA ALA A 524 -3.86 -16.44 -10.96
C ALA A 524 -3.35 -15.90 -12.30
N LYS A 525 -2.48 -14.89 -12.27
CA LYS A 525 -2.12 -14.14 -13.49
C LYS A 525 -1.17 -14.93 -14.40
N GLU A 526 -0.38 -15.82 -13.82
CA GLU A 526 0.48 -16.74 -14.55
C GLU A 526 -0.33 -17.78 -15.39
N ASN A 527 -1.51 -18.18 -14.90
CA ASN A 527 -2.37 -19.18 -15.55
C ASN A 527 -2.90 -18.72 -16.93
N VAL A 528 -2.82 -17.43 -17.26
CA VAL A 528 -3.19 -16.91 -18.58
C VAL A 528 -2.39 -17.63 -19.67
N VAL A 529 -1.07 -17.79 -19.48
CA VAL A 529 -0.20 -18.42 -20.47
C VAL A 529 -0.50 -19.91 -20.60
N GLY A 530 -0.59 -20.63 -19.48
CA GLY A 530 -0.93 -22.06 -19.49
C GLY A 530 -2.30 -22.32 -20.10
N THR A 531 -3.30 -21.48 -19.78
CA THR A 531 -4.64 -21.60 -20.39
C THR A 531 -4.57 -21.37 -21.90
N LEU A 532 -3.86 -20.34 -22.38
CA LEU A 532 -3.69 -20.09 -23.81
C LEU A 532 -2.97 -21.26 -24.51
N ALA A 533 -1.96 -21.85 -23.87
CA ALA A 533 -1.24 -23.00 -24.40
C ALA A 533 -2.19 -24.19 -24.61
N THR A 534 -3.03 -24.50 -23.61
CA THR A 534 -3.98 -25.62 -23.69
C THR A 534 -5.10 -25.36 -24.70
N VAL A 535 -5.80 -24.22 -24.61
CA VAL A 535 -7.02 -23.98 -25.42
C VAL A 535 -6.74 -23.67 -26.90
N TYR A 536 -5.51 -23.29 -27.24
CA TYR A 536 -5.06 -23.12 -28.63
C TYR A 536 -4.22 -24.30 -29.15
N ALA A 537 -4.07 -25.38 -28.36
CA ALA A 537 -3.20 -26.53 -28.70
C ALA A 537 -1.76 -26.09 -29.06
N LEU A 538 -1.20 -25.18 -28.27
CA LEU A 538 0.12 -24.57 -28.42
C LEU A 538 1.17 -25.13 -27.47
N THR A 539 0.89 -26.25 -26.79
CA THR A 539 1.82 -26.94 -25.85
C THR A 539 3.16 -27.31 -26.50
N ASN A 540 3.19 -27.51 -27.82
CA ASN A 540 4.44 -27.72 -28.58
C ASN A 540 5.29 -26.45 -28.81
N PHE A 541 4.74 -25.26 -28.53
CA PHE A 541 5.39 -23.96 -28.74
C PHE A 541 5.52 -23.14 -27.47
N ILE A 542 4.74 -23.47 -26.44
CA ILE A 542 4.70 -22.83 -25.14
C ILE A 542 4.87 -23.95 -24.11
N ASP A 543 5.95 -23.87 -23.34
CA ASP A 543 6.13 -24.75 -22.18
C ASP A 543 5.11 -24.36 -21.11
N THR A 544 4.27 -25.30 -20.70
CA THR A 544 3.21 -25.07 -19.72
C THR A 544 3.71 -25.04 -18.29
N ASP A 545 4.91 -25.58 -18.03
CA ASP A 545 5.53 -25.64 -16.70
C ASP A 545 6.38 -24.39 -16.48
N GLU A 546 7.20 -24.01 -17.47
CA GLU A 546 7.99 -22.77 -17.44
C GLU A 546 7.18 -21.52 -17.83
N LEU A 547 6.00 -21.69 -18.42
CA LEU A 547 5.16 -20.62 -18.99
C LEU A 547 5.92 -19.74 -19.99
N ALA A 548 6.84 -20.35 -20.74
CA ALA A 548 7.78 -19.70 -21.62
C ALA A 548 7.58 -20.13 -23.08
N LEU A 549 7.92 -19.23 -24.00
CA LEU A 549 7.87 -19.52 -25.43
C LEU A 549 9.13 -20.28 -25.84
N VAL A 550 8.98 -21.56 -26.21
CA VAL A 550 10.09 -22.46 -26.61
C VAL A 550 10.20 -22.58 -28.13
N GLY A 551 9.11 -22.31 -28.84
CA GLY A 551 9.03 -22.39 -30.30
C GLY A 551 9.11 -21.05 -31.05
N SER A 552 8.88 -21.08 -32.37
CA SER A 552 8.83 -19.85 -33.17
C SER A 552 7.57 -19.03 -32.85
N GLY A 553 7.75 -17.83 -32.30
CA GLY A 553 6.67 -16.91 -31.95
C GLY A 553 5.72 -16.57 -33.11
N ASN A 554 6.22 -16.60 -34.35
CA ASN A 554 5.40 -16.37 -35.55
C ASN A 554 4.33 -17.46 -35.75
N LYS A 555 4.60 -18.71 -35.34
CA LYS A 555 3.60 -19.80 -35.41
C LYS A 555 2.51 -19.63 -34.36
N VAL A 556 2.87 -19.19 -33.15
CA VAL A 556 1.90 -18.85 -32.09
C VAL A 556 0.96 -17.75 -32.57
N ALA A 557 1.50 -16.68 -33.15
CA ALA A 557 0.69 -15.59 -33.70
C ALA A 557 -0.23 -16.07 -34.84
N ALA A 558 0.24 -16.99 -35.68
CA ALA A 558 -0.56 -17.58 -36.75
C ALA A 558 -1.71 -18.44 -36.22
N VAL A 559 -1.52 -19.23 -35.16
CA VAL A 559 -2.59 -20.05 -34.56
C VAL A 559 -3.64 -19.19 -33.85
N MET A 560 -3.22 -18.12 -33.17
CA MET A 560 -4.15 -17.23 -32.47
C MET A 560 -5.06 -16.41 -33.40
N GLN A 561 -4.69 -16.24 -34.67
CA GLN A 561 -5.49 -15.56 -35.70
C GLN A 561 -5.96 -14.14 -35.30
N ILE A 562 -5.14 -13.41 -34.53
CA ILE A 562 -5.39 -12.02 -34.12
C ILE A 562 -4.35 -11.07 -34.72
N THR A 563 -4.75 -9.81 -34.92
CA THR A 563 -3.83 -8.76 -35.38
C THR A 563 -2.85 -8.37 -34.27
N LYS A 564 -1.70 -7.78 -34.63
CA LYS A 564 -0.74 -7.25 -33.64
C LYS A 564 -1.37 -6.20 -32.73
N VAL A 565 -2.29 -5.39 -33.26
CA VAL A 565 -3.04 -4.38 -32.49
C VAL A 565 -3.97 -5.05 -31.48
N ALA A 566 -4.72 -6.07 -31.91
CA ALA A 566 -5.59 -6.85 -31.03
C ALA A 566 -4.80 -7.58 -29.93
N ALA A 567 -3.64 -8.14 -30.27
CA ALA A 567 -2.72 -8.76 -29.31
C ALA A 567 -2.23 -7.76 -28.25
N LEU A 568 -1.83 -6.55 -28.66
CA LEU A 568 -1.42 -5.49 -27.73
C LEU A 568 -2.58 -5.01 -26.84
N ALA A 569 -3.77 -4.85 -27.41
CA ALA A 569 -4.97 -4.45 -26.68
C ALA A 569 -5.39 -5.51 -25.63
N TYR A 570 -5.37 -6.79 -26.02
CA TYR A 570 -5.62 -7.91 -25.11
C TYR A 570 -4.58 -8.00 -23.99
N LEU A 571 -3.30 -7.79 -24.32
CA LEU A 571 -2.23 -7.72 -23.33
C LEU A 571 -2.52 -6.61 -22.31
N MET A 572 -2.76 -5.38 -22.76
CA MET A 572 -3.03 -4.26 -21.85
C MET A 572 -4.31 -4.48 -21.02
N PHE A 573 -5.36 -5.05 -21.60
CA PHE A 573 -6.57 -5.44 -20.87
C PHE A 573 -6.25 -6.41 -19.73
N ASN A 574 -5.52 -7.50 -20.00
CA ASN A 574 -5.18 -8.48 -18.97
C ASN A 574 -4.22 -7.94 -17.90
N LEU A 575 -3.35 -7.00 -18.27
CA LEU A 575 -2.40 -6.39 -17.33
C LEU A 575 -3.06 -5.40 -16.38
N TYR A 576 -4.03 -4.62 -16.82
CA TYR A 576 -4.64 -3.54 -15.99
C TYR A 576 -6.05 -3.85 -15.50
N THR A 577 -6.50 -5.10 -15.62
CA THR A 577 -7.68 -5.62 -14.94
C THR A 577 -7.42 -5.87 -13.44
N PRO A 578 -8.47 -6.11 -12.64
CA PRO A 578 -8.32 -6.49 -11.25
C PRO A 578 -7.24 -7.55 -11.00
N PRO A 579 -6.52 -7.46 -9.87
CA PRO A 579 -5.45 -8.40 -9.54
C PRO A 579 -6.02 -9.79 -9.20
N CYS A 580 -5.13 -10.75 -8.94
CA CYS A 580 -5.52 -12.10 -8.56
C CYS A 580 -6.40 -12.12 -7.29
N PHE A 581 -7.20 -13.17 -7.11
CA PHE A 581 -8.09 -13.32 -5.95
C PHE A 581 -7.38 -13.19 -4.59
N ALA A 582 -6.16 -13.69 -4.49
CA ALA A 582 -5.35 -13.53 -3.28
C ALA A 582 -5.04 -12.05 -2.97
N ALA A 583 -4.75 -11.25 -4.01
CA ALA A 583 -4.54 -9.82 -3.88
C ALA A 583 -5.85 -9.07 -3.59
N LEU A 584 -6.99 -9.48 -4.18
CA LEU A 584 -8.30 -8.94 -3.82
C LEU A 584 -8.66 -9.21 -2.35
N GLY A 585 -8.32 -10.39 -1.83
CA GLY A 585 -8.45 -10.72 -0.41
C GLY A 585 -7.60 -9.81 0.48
N ALA A 586 -6.35 -9.53 0.07
CA ALA A 586 -5.51 -8.54 0.75
C ALA A 586 -6.12 -7.13 0.67
N MET A 587 -6.65 -6.75 -0.49
CA MET A 587 -7.30 -5.45 -0.72
C MET A 587 -8.49 -5.26 0.22
N ASN A 588 -9.31 -6.30 0.40
CA ASN A 588 -10.43 -6.28 1.33
C ASN A 588 -9.97 -6.04 2.78
N SER A 589 -8.90 -6.72 3.20
CA SER A 589 -8.37 -6.58 4.57
C SER A 589 -7.82 -5.18 4.87
N GLU A 590 -7.25 -4.49 3.88
CA GLU A 590 -6.67 -3.15 4.04
C GLU A 590 -7.69 -2.02 3.83
N MET A 591 -8.72 -2.25 3.00
CA MET A 591 -9.81 -1.30 2.77
C MET A 591 -10.84 -1.27 3.90
N GLN A 592 -11.05 -2.41 4.57
CA GLN A 592 -12.02 -2.60 5.66
C GLN A 592 -13.45 -2.16 5.28
N SER A 593 -13.81 -2.24 4.00
CA SER A 593 -15.12 -1.86 3.49
C SER A 593 -15.43 -2.56 2.17
N GLY A 594 -16.50 -3.38 2.15
CA GLY A 594 -16.94 -4.09 0.94
C GLY A 594 -17.37 -3.14 -0.18
N LYS A 595 -17.93 -1.96 0.16
CA LYS A 595 -18.29 -0.93 -0.84
C LYS A 595 -17.05 -0.40 -1.56
N TRP A 596 -15.97 -0.13 -0.82
CA TRP A 596 -14.70 0.31 -1.39
C TRP A 596 -14.02 -0.79 -2.19
N LEU A 597 -14.09 -2.05 -1.73
CA LEU A 597 -13.57 -3.20 -2.48
C LEU A 597 -14.26 -3.32 -3.84
N PHE A 598 -15.60 -3.32 -3.85
CA PHE A 598 -16.38 -3.41 -5.07
C PHE A 598 -16.12 -2.22 -6.00
N ALA A 599 -16.08 -0.99 -5.46
CA ALA A 599 -15.71 0.19 -6.25
C ALA A 599 -14.31 0.09 -6.85
N GLY A 600 -13.34 -0.48 -6.11
CA GLY A 600 -11.99 -0.75 -6.61
C GLY A 600 -11.95 -1.76 -7.74
N ILE A 601 -12.67 -2.87 -7.60
CA ILE A 601 -12.78 -3.90 -8.66
C ILE A 601 -13.42 -3.29 -9.91
N CYS A 602 -14.54 -2.56 -9.76
CA CYS A 602 -15.20 -1.90 -10.89
C CYS A 602 -14.29 -0.86 -11.56
N LEU A 603 -13.56 -0.05 -10.79
CA LEU A 603 -12.61 0.93 -11.32
C LEU A 603 -11.50 0.25 -12.12
N GLN A 604 -10.88 -0.80 -11.58
CA GLN A 604 -9.81 -1.54 -12.25
C GLN A 604 -10.33 -2.22 -13.53
N LEU A 605 -11.52 -2.83 -13.48
CA LEU A 605 -12.12 -3.49 -14.64
C LEU A 605 -12.47 -2.48 -15.74
N ALA A 606 -13.08 -1.35 -15.37
CA ALA A 606 -13.38 -0.26 -16.29
C ALA A 606 -12.10 0.34 -16.89
N THR A 607 -11.04 0.48 -16.09
CA THR A 607 -9.74 0.97 -16.56
C THR A 607 -9.12 0.00 -17.57
N GLY A 608 -9.01 -1.30 -17.24
CA GLY A 608 -8.47 -2.31 -18.13
C GLY A 608 -9.27 -2.41 -19.44
N PHE A 609 -10.59 -2.39 -19.37
CA PHE A 609 -11.46 -2.37 -20.56
C PHE A 609 -11.25 -1.12 -21.41
N THR A 610 -11.23 0.06 -20.79
CA THR A 610 -11.07 1.33 -21.50
C THR A 610 -9.71 1.41 -22.19
N VAL A 611 -8.63 1.00 -21.51
CA VAL A 611 -7.29 0.97 -22.11
C VAL A 611 -7.23 -0.01 -23.27
N GLY A 612 -7.73 -1.24 -23.10
CA GLY A 612 -7.78 -2.23 -24.18
C GLY A 612 -8.60 -1.74 -25.38
N PHE A 613 -9.80 -1.20 -25.14
CA PHE A 613 -10.66 -0.62 -26.17
C PHE A 613 -9.96 0.51 -26.94
N LEU A 614 -9.36 1.49 -26.24
CA LEU A 614 -8.69 2.61 -26.88
C LEU A 614 -7.50 2.14 -27.73
N VAL A 615 -6.70 1.21 -27.22
CA VAL A 615 -5.55 0.66 -27.95
C VAL A 615 -6.01 -0.06 -29.21
N TYR A 616 -7.06 -0.87 -29.12
CA TYR A 616 -7.59 -1.60 -30.26
C TYR A 616 -8.16 -0.66 -31.32
N GLN A 617 -9.02 0.28 -30.92
CA GLN A 617 -9.72 1.16 -31.86
C GLN A 617 -8.78 2.18 -32.50
N ILE A 618 -7.92 2.83 -31.71
CA ILE A 618 -6.94 3.80 -32.23
C ILE A 618 -5.90 3.07 -33.07
N GLY A 619 -5.39 1.92 -32.62
CA GLY A 619 -4.42 1.14 -33.38
C GLY A 619 -4.99 0.63 -34.70
N THR A 620 -6.25 0.18 -34.72
CA THR A 620 -6.92 -0.30 -35.93
C THR A 620 -7.18 0.85 -36.90
N LEU A 621 -7.60 2.01 -36.39
CA LEU A 621 -7.75 3.22 -37.20
C LEU A 621 -6.45 3.65 -37.87
N ILE A 622 -5.33 3.64 -37.12
CA ILE A 622 -4.01 4.01 -37.65
C ILE A 622 -3.52 3.01 -38.71
N THR A 623 -3.76 1.71 -38.51
CA THR A 623 -3.21 0.65 -39.37
C THR A 623 -4.08 0.32 -40.59
N THR A 624 -5.40 0.45 -40.46
CA THR A 624 -6.36 0.04 -41.51
C THR A 624 -7.16 1.21 -42.09
N GLY A 625 -7.15 2.39 -41.46
CA GLY A 625 -7.95 3.54 -41.86
C GLY A 625 -9.43 3.47 -41.45
N ALA A 626 -9.87 2.38 -40.81
CA ALA A 626 -11.24 2.18 -40.36
C ALA A 626 -11.31 1.87 -38.86
N LEU A 627 -12.49 2.08 -38.26
CA LEU A 627 -12.74 1.70 -36.88
C LEU A 627 -12.84 0.17 -36.76
N GLY A 628 -12.31 -0.38 -35.67
CA GLY A 628 -12.31 -1.82 -35.42
C GLY A 628 -13.69 -2.35 -35.03
N ALA A 629 -13.88 -3.66 -35.17
CA ALA A 629 -15.10 -4.34 -34.74
C ALA A 629 -15.48 -4.01 -33.28
N GLY A 630 -16.78 -3.92 -33.01
CA GLY A 630 -17.29 -3.61 -31.66
C GLY A 630 -17.15 -2.15 -31.20
N PHE A 631 -16.77 -1.22 -32.09
CA PHE A 631 -16.58 0.20 -31.74
C PHE A 631 -17.79 0.80 -31.00
N VAL A 632 -19.01 0.65 -31.54
CA VAL A 632 -20.22 1.23 -30.95
C VAL A 632 -20.50 0.65 -29.55
N GLY A 633 -20.41 -0.67 -29.40
CA GLY A 633 -20.62 -1.34 -28.11
C GLY A 633 -19.58 -0.93 -27.06
N GLY A 634 -18.30 -0.88 -27.45
CA GLY A 634 -17.23 -0.42 -26.57
C GLY A 634 -17.34 1.06 -26.21
N LEU A 635 -17.74 1.91 -27.15
CA LEU A 635 -17.97 3.34 -26.90
C LEU A 635 -19.12 3.54 -25.90
N ILE A 636 -20.24 2.81 -26.06
CA ILE A 636 -21.35 2.84 -25.10
C ILE A 636 -20.87 2.44 -23.70
N ALA A 637 -20.09 1.36 -23.58
CA ALA A 637 -19.54 0.93 -22.29
C ALA A 637 -18.64 2.00 -21.64
N VAL A 638 -17.73 2.61 -22.41
CA VAL A 638 -16.85 3.67 -21.92
C VAL A 638 -17.65 4.92 -21.52
N LEU A 639 -18.69 5.29 -22.28
CA LEU A 639 -19.58 6.40 -21.94
C LEU A 639 -20.37 6.13 -20.65
N ILE A 640 -20.82 4.89 -20.43
CA ILE A 640 -21.46 4.48 -19.17
C ILE A 640 -20.47 4.63 -18.00
N PHE A 641 -19.23 4.14 -18.15
CA PHE A 641 -18.20 4.31 -17.11
C PHE A 641 -17.95 5.78 -16.79
N ALA A 642 -17.80 6.61 -17.83
CA ALA A 642 -17.62 8.05 -17.68
C ALA A 642 -18.82 8.72 -16.99
N ALA A 643 -20.05 8.38 -17.38
CA ALA A 643 -21.27 8.91 -16.78
C ALA A 643 -21.38 8.55 -15.30
N VAL A 644 -21.08 7.30 -14.92
CA VAL A 644 -21.04 6.86 -13.52
C VAL A 644 -19.99 7.63 -12.73
N ILE A 645 -18.78 7.81 -13.27
CA ILE A 645 -17.71 8.58 -12.62
C ILE A 645 -18.14 10.04 -12.42
N VAL A 646 -18.71 10.68 -13.45
CA VAL A 646 -19.19 12.07 -13.38
C VAL A 646 -20.28 12.21 -12.33
N TYR A 647 -21.25 11.28 -12.30
CA TYR A 647 -22.30 11.26 -11.29
C TYR A 647 -21.73 11.15 -9.87
N LEU A 648 -20.74 10.27 -9.65
CA LEU A 648 -20.09 10.13 -8.34
C LEU A 648 -19.34 11.40 -7.93
N ILE A 649 -18.64 12.06 -8.86
CA ILE A 649 -17.96 13.34 -8.61
C ILE A 649 -18.97 14.43 -8.23
N GLN A 650 -20.08 14.55 -8.97
CA GLN A 650 -21.12 15.54 -8.68
C GLN A 650 -21.78 15.27 -7.32
N LYS A 651 -22.08 14.01 -7.01
CA LYS A 651 -22.63 13.61 -5.72
C LYS A 651 -21.69 13.94 -4.56
N ALA A 652 -20.38 13.68 -4.73
CA ALA A 652 -19.38 13.99 -3.72
C ALA A 652 -19.24 15.50 -3.48
N ASN A 653 -19.22 16.30 -4.56
CA ASN A 653 -19.16 17.76 -4.43
C ASN A 653 -20.42 18.30 -3.72
N ARG A 654 -21.62 17.86 -4.12
CA ARG A 654 -22.88 18.26 -3.46
C ARG A 654 -22.90 17.93 -1.98
N ALA A 655 -22.43 16.74 -1.60
CA ALA A 655 -22.38 16.33 -0.19
C ALA A 655 -21.46 17.24 0.65
N ILE A 656 -20.30 17.61 0.09
CA ILE A 656 -19.37 18.54 0.73
C ILE A 656 -20.00 19.94 0.82
N ASP A 657 -20.64 20.42 -0.24
CA ASP A 657 -21.29 21.73 -0.24
C ASP A 657 -22.40 21.80 0.83
N THR A 658 -23.13 20.70 1.09
CA THR A 658 -24.13 20.63 2.17
C THR A 658 -23.52 20.53 3.57
N GLU A 659 -22.41 19.81 3.74
CA GLU A 659 -21.75 19.63 5.04
C GLU A 659 -21.04 20.91 5.53
N TYR A 660 -20.66 21.80 4.61
CA TYR A 660 -19.92 23.04 4.90
C TYR A 660 -20.68 24.32 4.56
N GLN A 661 -22.00 24.24 4.32
CA GLN A 661 -22.83 25.43 4.32
C GLN A 661 -22.74 26.08 5.70
N LEU A 662 -22.20 27.30 5.74
CA LEU A 662 -22.27 28.16 6.90
C LEU A 662 -23.72 28.61 7.02
N ASP A 663 -24.39 28.25 8.11
CA ASP A 663 -25.69 28.81 8.50
C ASP A 663 -25.62 30.33 8.65
#